data_AF-A0AAW1E8G3-F1
#
_entry.id   AF-A0AAW1E8G3-F1
#
_cell.length_a   1.000
_cell.length_b   1.000
_cell.length_c   1.000
_cell.angle_alpha   90.00
_cell.angle_beta   90.00
_cell.angle_gamma   90.00
#
_symmetry.space_group_name_H-M   'P 1'
#
loop_
_entity.id
_entity.type
_entity.pdbx_description
1 polymer ?
#
loop_
_entity_poly.entity_id
_entity_poly.type
_entity_poly.pdbx_seq_one_letter_code
_entity_poly.pdbx_strand_id
1 'polypeptide(L)'
;MGHNGYPSPCEHKYCGLGRHCVANHETGQGECKCLDHCKPHYKPVCGSDGKLYQNHCELHRASCLKGHKITIMHSEECFYKDDNCRLTDYRRLKTKILDLHDKRYMGSNIHGAHKDNMAVRKQLVDMMFRRFDADNNGQIDASELSQVIKQEGLSKDISECTLFDLLKYNDVDDDEHLTKDEFYTALDVYLLTLPDDQTVSVTTVTVGQSAVLTCAIAGERRPPILWKRNHQYLNSLNLEDINDFGDDGSLYITKVTTTHMGNYTCHADGYEKLFQTHTLQVNVPPVIRVYPESQAREPGVTASLRCHAEGIPSPQLAWLKNGMDITTKLSKQLTLQANGSEVHISNVHFEDTGAYTCIAKNDAGVDEDISSLFVEDSARKTLANILWREEGLGIGNMFYVFYEDGIKVIQPVACEIQRHIKPSEKLLALQEEVCPTSPGEEVQRCVWSSAVNIKDKFIYATQPTLDRVLIVDIQSQKAVQTVSTDPYPAKLHYDKSHDQVWLLSWGDMEKNLPTLQVINQASGRISHHTVHTQPIGRRFDRVDDFYIPASSLIINHIRFGLILHRNEPVLHKIDLETTSYVKNISLREYNCIPKSVTYTHLGGYYFVNCRPDSTGATQPQLILDSVTDSVIGQNRDVTGTPYMSPDGHYLVTVDDGGGLMRIQIISERGEIQEPFDIHTNLHLSDLAFQRSFTEVHQYNVFGSSGRQTDALFVELRTGKVKMIKSLKEATKSFEWPWSSRNRVMAGSGLFGQYLMTPSRESLFILDGRLNKLNCEITDVLKGNVVVWVGES
;
A
#
# COMPACT_ATOMS: atom_id res chain seq x y z
N MET A 1 66.77 -22.45 18.26
CA MET A 1 68.21 -22.61 18.52
C MET A 1 68.89 -21.25 18.35
N GLY A 2 69.58 -20.78 19.40
CA GLY A 2 70.70 -19.83 19.33
C GLY A 2 70.45 -18.40 18.85
N HIS A 3 69.91 -17.51 19.70
CA HIS A 3 70.22 -16.09 19.56
C HIS A 3 71.62 -15.84 20.14
N ASN A 4 72.63 -15.80 19.26
CA ASN A 4 73.89 -15.14 19.54
C ASN A 4 73.60 -13.64 19.65
N GLY A 5 73.54 -13.13 20.89
CA GLY A 5 73.41 -11.72 21.20
C GLY A 5 74.69 -10.97 20.84
N TYR A 6 74.80 -10.52 19.59
CA TYR A 6 75.61 -9.35 19.29
C TYR A 6 74.81 -8.12 19.72
N PRO A 7 75.38 -7.22 20.55
CA PRO A 7 74.64 -6.05 20.97
C PRO A 7 74.28 -5.20 19.74
N SER A 8 73.04 -4.75 19.69
CA SER A 8 72.56 -3.93 18.57
C SER A 8 73.44 -2.68 18.45
N PRO A 9 73.81 -2.21 17.24
CA PRO A 9 74.61 -1.00 17.05
C PRO A 9 74.03 0.27 17.70
N CYS A 10 72.76 0.19 18.12
CA CYS A 10 72.00 1.24 18.78
C CYS A 10 71.72 0.98 20.28
N GLU A 11 72.14 -0.15 20.83
CA GLU A 11 71.79 -0.58 22.20
C GLU A 11 72.38 0.34 23.28
N HIS A 12 73.50 1.01 23.00
CA HIS A 12 74.14 1.95 23.91
C HIS A 12 74.41 3.33 23.29
N LYS A 13 73.82 3.63 22.12
CA LYS A 13 74.06 4.89 21.40
C LYS A 13 72.96 5.91 21.70
N TYR A 14 73.27 6.87 22.57
CA TYR A 14 72.36 7.97 22.89
C TYR A 14 72.37 9.03 21.78
N CYS A 15 71.22 9.19 21.12
CA CYS A 15 71.01 10.20 20.11
C CYS A 15 70.25 11.38 20.73
N GLY A 16 70.95 12.45 21.08
CA GLY A 16 70.33 13.66 21.65
C GLY A 16 69.39 14.38 20.66
N LEU A 17 68.59 15.32 21.19
CA LEU A 17 67.71 16.22 20.41
C LEU A 17 66.61 15.49 19.60
N GLY A 18 65.96 14.48 20.17
CA GLY A 18 64.83 13.78 19.51
C GLY A 18 65.22 12.89 18.32
N ARG A 19 66.53 12.68 18.10
CA ARG A 19 67.08 11.73 17.12
C ARG A 19 66.91 10.31 17.63
N HIS A 20 66.66 9.37 16.72
CA HIS A 20 66.68 7.94 17.02
C HIS A 20 67.86 7.29 16.30
N CYS A 21 68.41 6.24 16.91
CA CYS A 21 69.50 5.50 16.33
C CYS A 21 68.96 4.47 15.33
N VAL A 22 69.49 4.49 14.11
CA VAL A 22 69.19 3.53 13.03
C VAL A 22 70.48 2.84 12.64
N ALA A 23 70.49 1.51 12.51
CA ALA A 23 71.67 0.79 12.05
C ALA A 23 71.93 1.10 10.57
N ASN A 24 73.11 1.63 10.25
CA ASN A 24 73.52 1.78 8.86
C ASN A 24 73.92 0.40 8.32
N HIS A 25 73.20 -0.08 7.31
CA HIS A 25 73.39 -1.41 6.72
C HIS A 25 74.71 -1.57 5.93
N GLU A 26 75.36 -0.46 5.56
CA GLU A 26 76.63 -0.48 4.81
C GLU A 26 77.86 -0.46 5.73
N THR A 27 77.79 0.25 6.87
CA THR A 27 78.93 0.45 7.78
C THR A 27 78.82 -0.35 9.08
N GLY A 28 77.66 -0.93 9.38
CA GLY A 28 77.41 -1.70 10.60
C GLY A 28 77.35 -0.86 11.88
N GLN A 29 77.42 0.47 11.78
CA GLN A 29 77.37 1.40 12.91
C GLN A 29 75.97 2.01 13.07
N GLY A 30 75.55 2.30 14.31
CA GLY A 30 74.32 3.04 14.56
C GLY A 30 74.48 4.51 14.19
N GLU A 31 73.57 5.09 13.42
CA GLU A 31 73.53 6.51 13.05
C GLU A 31 72.32 7.20 13.67
N CYS A 32 72.49 8.44 14.15
CA CYS A 32 71.39 9.20 14.75
C CYS A 32 70.65 10.01 13.67
N LYS A 33 69.41 9.62 13.35
CA LYS A 33 68.55 10.29 12.35
C LYS A 33 67.25 10.81 12.98
N CYS A 34 66.64 11.79 12.35
CA CYS A 34 65.28 12.21 12.73
C CYS A 34 64.27 11.17 12.24
N LEU A 35 63.17 10.99 12.95
CA LEU A 35 62.06 10.18 12.45
C LEU A 35 61.46 10.82 11.19
N ASP A 36 61.23 10.03 10.15
CA ASP A 36 60.64 10.54 8.91
C ASP A 36 59.14 10.82 9.09
N HIS A 37 58.41 9.96 9.81
CA HIS A 37 56.99 10.13 10.14
C HIS A 37 56.65 9.50 11.51
N CYS A 38 55.68 10.07 12.24
CA CYS A 38 55.14 9.46 13.46
C CYS A 38 53.86 8.67 13.16
N LYS A 39 53.51 7.73 14.04
CA LYS A 39 52.23 7.02 13.96
C LYS A 39 51.08 7.97 14.31
N PRO A 40 49.95 7.95 13.58
CA PRO A 40 48.80 8.80 13.86
C PRO A 40 48.09 8.31 15.12
N HIS A 41 48.44 8.91 16.26
CA HIS A 41 47.81 8.67 17.55
C HIS A 41 47.65 10.01 18.25
N TYR A 42 46.42 10.47 18.45
CA TYR A 42 46.15 11.80 19.01
C TYR A 42 46.26 11.80 20.53
N LYS A 43 47.33 12.41 21.06
CA LYS A 43 47.54 12.63 22.49
C LYS A 43 48.40 13.89 22.65
N PRO A 44 47.77 15.08 22.57
CA PRO A 44 48.48 16.32 22.30
C PRO A 44 49.40 16.73 23.46
N VAL A 45 50.51 17.39 23.12
CA VAL A 45 51.50 17.92 24.08
C VAL A 45 51.97 19.31 23.69
N CYS A 46 52.18 20.18 24.67
CA CYS A 46 52.75 21.50 24.39
C CYS A 46 54.27 21.51 24.50
N GLY A 47 54.94 22.02 23.46
CA GLY A 47 56.38 22.20 23.45
C GLY A 47 56.84 23.48 24.14
N SER A 48 58.09 23.50 24.59
CA SER A 48 58.76 24.69 25.16
C SER A 48 58.93 25.84 24.17
N ASP A 49 58.61 25.62 22.89
CA ASP A 49 58.51 26.63 21.85
C ASP A 49 57.10 27.21 21.71
N GLY A 50 56.17 26.87 22.63
CA GLY A 50 54.80 27.39 22.66
C GLY A 50 53.89 26.80 21.58
N LYS A 51 54.32 25.74 20.88
CA LYS A 51 53.55 25.06 19.82
C LYS A 51 52.92 23.76 20.33
N LEU A 52 51.69 23.49 19.89
CA LEU A 52 50.97 22.26 20.16
C LEU A 52 51.41 21.18 19.19
N TYR A 53 51.71 19.99 19.69
CA TYR A 53 52.06 18.83 18.87
C TYR A 53 51.02 17.74 19.07
N GLN A 54 50.55 17.14 17.96
CA GLN A 54 49.49 16.11 17.96
C GLN A 54 49.81 14.92 18.88
N ASN A 55 51.10 14.64 19.06
CA ASN A 55 51.60 13.68 20.05
C ASN A 55 53.07 13.93 20.41
N HIS A 56 53.53 13.21 21.43
CA HIS A 56 54.91 13.22 21.89
C HIS A 56 55.93 12.92 20.76
N CYS A 57 55.61 12.05 19.80
CA CYS A 57 56.53 11.73 18.71
C CYS A 57 56.76 12.95 17.80
N GLU A 58 55.69 13.65 17.42
CA GLU A 58 55.78 14.83 16.55
C GLU A 58 56.59 15.97 17.19
N LEU A 59 56.49 16.15 18.51
CA LEU A 59 57.31 17.13 19.24
C LEU A 59 58.80 16.80 19.15
N HIS A 60 59.19 15.54 19.37
CA HIS A 60 60.59 15.12 19.29
C HIS A 60 61.12 15.16 17.86
N ARG A 61 60.28 14.81 16.87
CA ARG A 61 60.61 14.95 15.45
C ARG A 61 60.89 16.41 15.09
N ALA A 62 60.04 17.34 15.52
CA ALA A 62 60.25 18.77 15.30
C ALA A 62 61.51 19.31 16.00
N SER A 63 61.78 18.86 17.23
CA SER A 63 63.03 19.19 17.94
C SER A 63 64.27 18.73 17.17
N CYS A 64 64.19 17.55 16.55
CA CYS A 64 65.25 16.96 15.76
C CYS A 64 65.52 17.74 14.46
N LEU A 65 64.47 18.05 13.71
CA LEU A 65 64.55 18.75 12.42
C LEU A 65 65.05 20.19 12.59
N LYS A 66 64.60 20.89 13.64
CA LYS A 66 65.03 22.26 13.94
C LYS A 66 66.41 22.35 14.59
N GLY A 67 66.99 21.23 15.04
CA GLY A 67 68.31 21.19 15.68
C GLY A 67 68.37 21.82 17.09
N HIS A 68 67.23 22.08 17.72
CA HIS A 68 67.12 22.69 19.06
C HIS A 68 66.23 21.85 19.97
N LYS A 69 66.54 21.77 21.27
CA LYS A 69 65.81 20.94 22.23
C LYS A 69 64.44 21.56 22.54
N ILE A 70 63.36 20.89 22.14
CA ILE A 70 61.99 21.23 22.52
C ILE A 70 61.58 20.24 23.62
N THR A 71 61.27 20.74 24.81
CA THR A 71 60.80 19.91 25.93
C THR A 71 59.30 20.05 26.09
N ILE A 72 58.62 19.00 26.54
CA ILE A 72 57.21 19.08 26.89
C ILE A 72 57.07 19.96 28.12
N MET A 73 56.28 21.03 28.01
CA MET A 73 55.95 21.89 29.15
C MET A 73 54.85 21.28 30.01
N HIS A 74 53.79 20.75 29.38
CA HIS A 74 52.76 19.95 30.03
C HIS A 74 52.12 18.98 29.02
N SER A 75 51.49 17.94 29.53
CA SER A 75 50.94 16.81 28.76
C SER A 75 49.54 17.09 28.16
N GLU A 76 49.21 18.35 27.89
CA GLU A 76 47.89 18.89 27.49
C GLU A 76 48.05 20.05 26.46
N GLU A 77 46.98 20.81 26.14
CA GLU A 77 46.94 21.92 25.15
C GLU A 77 47.78 23.14 25.55
N CYS A 78 48.45 23.81 24.60
CA CYS A 78 49.38 24.90 24.89
C CYS A 78 48.73 26.09 25.62
N PHE A 79 48.95 26.15 26.93
CA PHE A 79 48.58 27.31 27.73
C PHE A 79 49.68 28.38 27.64
N TYR A 80 49.39 29.48 26.95
CA TYR A 80 50.10 30.73 27.22
C TYR A 80 49.63 31.24 28.58
N LYS A 81 50.58 31.67 29.43
CA LYS A 81 50.35 32.10 30.81
C LYS A 81 49.46 33.37 30.95
N ASP A 82 49.01 33.93 29.83
CA ASP A 82 48.20 35.15 29.71
C ASP A 82 46.91 34.94 28.88
N ASP A 83 46.50 33.69 28.64
CA ASP A 83 45.33 33.37 27.81
C ASP A 83 44.07 33.16 28.68
N ASN A 84 43.10 34.08 28.56
CA ASN A 84 41.94 34.13 29.46
C ASN A 84 40.71 33.35 28.94
N CYS A 85 40.68 32.90 27.68
CA CYS A 85 39.49 32.26 27.09
C CYS A 85 39.54 30.73 27.19
N ARG A 86 38.82 30.14 28.16
CA ARG A 86 38.66 28.67 28.26
C ARG A 86 37.57 28.14 27.32
N LEU A 87 37.60 26.86 26.97
CA LEU A 87 36.59 26.23 26.09
C LEU A 87 35.15 26.38 26.60
N THR A 88 34.93 26.35 27.92
CA THR A 88 33.61 26.61 28.54
C THR A 88 33.15 28.05 28.33
N ASP A 89 34.09 28.99 28.40
CA ASP A 89 33.83 30.42 28.20
C ASP A 89 33.63 30.73 26.72
N TYR A 90 34.35 30.02 25.85
CA TYR A 90 34.19 30.07 24.41
C TYR A 90 32.80 29.57 23.99
N ARG A 91 32.34 28.43 24.50
CA ARG A 91 30.95 27.96 24.27
C ARG A 91 29.91 28.99 24.72
N ARG A 92 30.12 29.62 25.87
CA ARG A 92 29.24 30.67 26.40
C ARG A 92 29.26 31.92 25.52
N LEU A 93 30.42 32.31 25.00
CA LEU A 93 30.56 33.40 24.03
C LEU A 93 29.72 33.08 22.77
N LYS A 94 29.86 31.87 22.21
CA LYS A 94 29.07 31.42 21.04
C LYS A 94 27.56 31.57 21.27
N THR A 95 27.06 31.09 22.40
CA THR A 95 25.63 31.21 22.76
C THR A 95 25.19 32.67 22.84
N LYS A 96 26.01 33.55 23.43
CA LYS A 96 25.68 34.97 23.57
C LYS A 96 25.69 35.71 22.23
N ILE A 97 26.63 35.40 21.35
CA ILE A 97 26.68 35.98 20.00
C ILE A 97 25.42 35.57 19.23
N LEU A 98 25.03 34.30 19.28
CA LEU A 98 23.79 33.82 18.67
C LEU A 98 22.58 34.54 19.24
N ASP A 99 22.42 34.61 20.57
CA ASP A 99 21.29 35.30 21.22
C ASP A 99 21.23 36.81 20.87
N LEU A 100 22.38 37.47 20.71
CA LEU A 100 22.45 38.89 20.33
C LEU A 100 21.97 39.11 18.89
N HIS A 101 22.46 38.31 17.94
CA HIS A 101 22.06 38.42 16.54
C HIS A 101 20.63 37.93 16.31
N ASP A 102 20.15 36.97 17.10
CA ASP A 102 18.76 36.52 17.08
C ASP A 102 17.80 37.66 17.45
N LYS A 103 18.10 38.46 18.50
CA LYS A 103 17.33 39.68 18.84
C LYS A 103 17.29 40.72 17.73
N ARG A 104 18.36 40.80 16.95
CA ARG A 104 18.54 41.81 15.90
C ARG A 104 17.79 41.44 14.62
N TYR A 105 17.89 40.17 14.22
CA TYR A 105 17.42 39.71 12.91
C TYR A 105 16.09 38.98 12.95
N MET A 106 15.75 38.32 14.07
CA MET A 106 14.51 37.57 14.18
C MET A 106 13.41 38.42 14.83
N GLY A 107 12.21 38.40 14.24
CA GLY A 107 11.04 39.08 14.80
C GLY A 107 10.64 38.51 16.17
N SER A 108 9.89 39.29 16.96
CA SER A 108 9.50 38.93 18.34
C SER A 108 8.82 37.57 18.50
N ASN A 109 8.22 37.03 17.42
CA ASN A 109 7.52 35.74 17.42
C ASN A 109 8.43 34.51 17.23
N ILE A 110 9.69 34.66 16.82
CA ILE A 110 10.62 33.55 16.50
C ILE A 110 11.87 33.60 17.40
N HIS A 111 11.89 34.53 18.36
CA HIS A 111 13.03 34.76 19.23
C HIS A 111 13.36 33.52 20.08
N GLY A 112 14.61 33.06 20.04
CA GLY A 112 15.11 31.89 20.75
C GLY A 112 14.91 30.55 20.04
N ALA A 113 14.17 30.50 18.93
CA ALA A 113 13.85 29.26 18.22
C ALA A 113 15.10 28.56 17.61
N HIS A 114 16.20 29.29 17.39
CA HIS A 114 17.48 28.74 16.92
C HIS A 114 18.14 27.72 17.88
N LYS A 115 17.64 27.60 19.11
CA LYS A 115 18.15 26.63 20.10
C LYS A 115 17.64 25.22 19.81
N ASP A 116 16.39 25.12 19.35
CA ASP A 116 15.69 23.85 19.14
C ASP A 116 15.41 23.58 17.66
N ASN A 117 15.52 24.58 16.78
CA ASN A 117 15.26 24.46 15.35
C ASN A 117 16.53 24.76 14.53
N MET A 118 17.07 23.71 13.91
CA MET A 118 18.30 23.76 13.15
C MET A 118 18.19 24.59 11.86
N ALA A 119 17.01 24.64 11.22
CA ALA A 119 16.78 25.49 10.05
C ALA A 119 16.85 26.98 10.42
N VAL A 120 16.23 27.37 11.54
CA VAL A 120 16.29 28.75 12.06
C VAL A 120 17.73 29.11 12.45
N ARG A 121 18.45 28.18 13.10
CA ARG A 121 19.86 28.37 13.44
C ARG A 121 20.72 28.60 12.20
N LYS A 122 20.57 27.78 11.16
CA LYS A 122 21.28 27.93 9.90
C LYS A 122 20.99 29.29 9.25
N GLN A 123 19.71 29.69 9.20
CA GLN A 123 19.33 31.00 8.66
C GLN A 123 19.94 32.16 9.46
N LEU A 124 19.96 32.07 10.80
CA LEU A 124 20.60 33.06 11.65
C LEU A 124 22.09 33.16 11.37
N VAL A 125 22.79 32.02 11.31
CA VAL A 125 24.22 31.95 11.03
C VAL A 125 24.55 32.47 9.62
N ASP A 126 23.70 32.21 8.62
CA ASP A 126 23.84 32.82 7.28
C ASP A 126 23.77 34.35 7.31
N MET A 127 22.85 34.92 8.09
CA MET A 127 22.73 36.37 8.25
C MET A 127 23.93 36.95 9.03
N MET A 128 24.42 36.21 10.01
CA MET A 128 25.63 36.57 10.74
C MET A 128 26.85 36.54 9.83
N PHE A 129 27.03 35.50 9.02
CA PHE A 129 28.18 35.40 8.11
C PHE A 129 28.24 36.59 7.15
N ARG A 130 27.12 36.91 6.47
CA ARG A 130 27.02 38.09 5.59
C ARG A 130 27.24 39.43 6.28
N ARG A 131 27.07 39.47 7.60
CA ARG A 131 27.29 40.67 8.40
C ARG A 131 28.75 40.82 8.81
N PHE A 132 29.41 39.69 9.03
CA PHE A 132 30.80 39.60 9.44
C PHE A 132 31.73 39.76 8.23
N ASP A 133 31.39 39.14 7.09
CA ASP A 133 32.03 39.32 5.78
C ASP A 133 31.57 40.65 5.18
N ALA A 134 32.28 41.73 5.51
CA ALA A 134 31.89 43.09 5.17
C ALA A 134 32.25 43.46 3.73
N ASP A 135 33.27 42.82 3.16
CA ASP A 135 33.72 43.04 1.79
C ASP A 135 33.13 42.04 0.76
N ASN A 136 32.37 41.03 1.23
CA ASN A 136 31.78 39.93 0.45
C ASN A 136 32.81 39.07 -0.29
N ASN A 137 34.01 38.90 0.27
CA ASN A 137 35.04 38.04 -0.29
C ASN A 137 34.81 36.54 0.04
N GLY A 138 33.85 36.22 0.93
CA GLY A 138 33.51 34.85 1.33
C GLY A 138 34.36 34.29 2.48
N GLN A 139 35.17 35.12 3.11
CA GLN A 139 36.04 34.83 4.24
C GLN A 139 35.85 35.89 5.33
N ILE A 140 36.12 35.56 6.60
CA ILE A 140 36.06 36.53 7.70
C ILE A 140 37.45 36.69 8.31
N ASP A 141 38.02 37.88 8.23
CA ASP A 141 39.35 38.17 8.77
C ASP A 141 39.31 38.93 10.12
N ALA A 142 40.47 39.10 10.75
CA ALA A 142 40.59 39.83 12.02
C ALA A 142 40.17 41.31 11.92
N SER A 143 40.32 41.94 10.76
CA SER A 143 39.93 43.33 10.53
C SER A 143 38.41 43.49 10.52
N GLU A 144 37.70 42.53 9.95
CA GLU A 144 36.25 42.46 9.90
C GLU A 144 35.64 42.11 11.27
N LEU A 145 36.22 41.13 11.98
CA LEU A 145 35.84 40.87 13.38
C LEU A 145 35.99 42.11 14.27
N SER A 146 37.04 42.91 14.04
CA SER A 146 37.25 44.18 14.75
C SER A 146 36.14 45.19 14.46
N GLN A 147 35.61 45.23 13.24
CA GLN A 147 34.49 46.10 12.87
C GLN A 147 33.20 45.65 13.54
N VAL A 148 32.91 44.34 13.53
CA VAL A 148 31.74 43.77 14.21
C VAL A 148 31.79 44.04 15.71
N ILE A 149 32.92 43.82 16.38
CA ILE A 149 33.09 44.11 17.81
C ILE A 149 32.73 45.58 18.14
N LYS A 150 33.21 46.52 17.32
CA LYS A 150 32.95 47.96 17.51
C LYS A 150 31.49 48.33 17.26
N GLN A 151 30.86 47.73 16.25
CA GLN A 151 29.49 48.05 15.84
C GLN A 151 28.44 47.39 16.75
N GLU A 152 28.73 46.20 17.28
CA GLU A 152 27.80 45.41 18.09
C GLU A 152 28.01 45.63 19.61
N GLY A 153 29.01 46.41 20.02
CA GLY A 153 29.26 46.70 21.44
C GLY A 153 29.72 45.47 22.23
N LEU A 154 30.39 44.52 21.57
CA LEU A 154 30.93 43.30 22.18
C LEU A 154 32.22 43.62 22.96
N SER A 155 32.15 44.46 24.00
CA SER A 155 33.29 44.75 24.90
C SER A 155 33.52 43.60 25.89
N LYS A 156 34.71 43.58 26.52
CA LYS A 156 35.19 42.54 27.47
C LYS A 156 34.28 42.26 28.68
N ASP A 157 33.17 42.95 28.87
CA ASP A 157 32.25 42.79 30.01
C ASP A 157 31.30 41.59 29.89
N ILE A 158 31.42 40.78 28.83
CA ILE A 158 30.45 39.72 28.49
C ILE A 158 31.04 38.30 28.66
N SER A 159 32.35 38.10 28.46
CA SER A 159 33.08 36.84 28.73
C SER A 159 34.58 37.09 28.74
N GLU A 160 35.38 36.20 29.34
CA GLU A 160 36.85 36.24 29.24
C GLU A 160 37.35 35.98 27.79
N CYS A 161 36.46 35.50 26.91
CA CYS A 161 36.66 35.32 25.48
C CYS A 161 36.19 36.53 24.66
N THR A 162 36.86 36.76 23.54
CA THR A 162 36.60 37.78 22.52
C THR A 162 36.17 37.15 21.19
N LEU A 163 35.62 37.94 20.26
CA LEU A 163 35.21 37.44 18.95
C LEU A 163 36.40 36.86 18.13
N PHE A 164 37.62 37.32 18.39
CA PHE A 164 38.85 36.79 17.78
C PHE A 164 39.12 35.33 18.15
N ASP A 165 38.55 34.84 19.26
CA ASP A 165 38.66 33.44 19.62
C ASP A 165 37.91 32.53 18.62
N LEU A 166 37.05 33.08 17.74
CA LEU A 166 36.51 32.32 16.61
C LEU A 166 37.59 31.89 15.61
N LEU A 167 38.53 32.78 15.25
CA LEU A 167 39.68 32.42 14.40
C LEU A 167 40.54 31.38 15.13
N LYS A 168 40.89 31.66 16.38
CA LYS A 168 41.75 30.78 17.19
C LYS A 168 41.25 29.34 17.35
N TYR A 169 39.93 29.12 17.49
CA TYR A 169 39.37 27.81 17.78
C TYR A 169 38.80 27.05 16.56
N ASN A 170 38.58 27.72 15.42
CA ASN A 170 37.82 27.13 14.31
C ASN A 170 38.38 27.44 12.92
N ASP A 171 39.47 28.20 12.81
CA ASP A 171 40.33 28.20 11.63
C ASP A 171 41.07 26.86 11.61
N VAL A 172 40.63 25.95 10.74
CA VAL A 172 41.09 24.56 10.71
C VAL A 172 42.39 24.43 9.91
N ASP A 173 42.59 25.28 8.91
CA ASP A 173 43.76 25.27 8.04
C ASP A 173 44.84 26.32 8.40
N ASP A 174 44.59 27.11 9.44
CA ASP A 174 45.51 28.11 10.03
C ASP A 174 45.88 29.20 9.00
N ASP A 175 44.91 29.56 8.15
CA ASP A 175 45.08 30.57 7.09
C ASP A 175 44.77 32.01 7.54
N GLU A 176 44.40 32.18 8.82
CA GLU A 176 43.98 33.42 9.49
C GLU A 176 42.61 33.98 9.01
N HIS A 177 41.82 33.18 8.29
CA HIS A 177 40.49 33.52 7.82
C HIS A 177 39.48 32.46 8.27
N LEU A 178 38.22 32.87 8.47
CA LEU A 178 37.13 31.90 8.62
C LEU A 178 36.36 31.83 7.31
N THR A 179 36.49 30.70 6.63
CA THR A 179 35.57 30.36 5.55
C THR A 179 34.14 30.20 6.08
N LYS A 180 33.18 30.18 5.16
CA LYS A 180 31.77 29.96 5.51
C LYS A 180 31.54 28.64 6.28
N ASP A 181 32.26 27.58 5.89
CA ASP A 181 32.11 26.24 6.47
C ASP A 181 32.72 26.16 7.88
N GLU A 182 33.84 26.84 8.11
CA GLU A 182 34.45 26.98 9.44
C GLU A 182 33.59 27.82 10.36
N PHE A 183 33.01 28.92 9.86
CA PHE A 183 32.07 29.74 10.63
C PHE A 183 30.80 28.97 10.98
N TYR A 184 30.30 28.14 10.08
CA TYR A 184 29.19 27.22 10.33
C TYR A 184 29.53 26.23 11.44
N THR A 185 30.67 25.57 11.33
CA THR A 185 31.16 24.61 12.34
C THR A 185 31.34 25.30 13.70
N ALA A 186 31.89 26.51 13.70
CA ALA A 186 32.07 27.32 14.90
C ALA A 186 30.74 27.52 15.61
N LEU A 187 29.67 27.86 14.89
CA LEU A 187 28.34 28.12 15.43
C LEU A 187 27.44 26.88 15.48
N ASP A 188 28.02 25.68 15.47
CA ASP A 188 27.35 24.39 15.58
C ASP A 188 26.27 24.17 14.50
N VAL A 189 26.58 24.57 13.25
CA VAL A 189 25.80 24.25 12.05
C VAL A 189 26.45 23.06 11.34
N TYR A 190 25.67 22.02 11.10
CA TYR A 190 26.16 20.80 10.44
C TYR A 190 26.42 21.03 8.95
N LEU A 191 27.59 20.57 8.50
CA LEU A 191 27.96 20.50 7.08
C LEU A 191 27.53 19.12 6.56
N LEU A 192 26.50 19.12 5.72
CA LEU A 192 25.89 17.91 5.19
C LEU A 192 26.02 17.88 3.67
N THR A 193 26.27 16.70 3.13
CA THR A 193 26.38 16.45 1.69
C THR A 193 25.45 15.34 1.27
N LEU A 194 24.85 15.49 0.09
CA LEU A 194 24.13 14.44 -0.63
C LEU A 194 24.70 14.40 -2.05
N PRO A 195 25.35 13.32 -2.48
CA PRO A 195 25.79 13.18 -3.85
C PRO A 195 24.62 13.29 -4.84
N ASP A 196 24.81 14.01 -5.95
CA ASP A 196 23.74 14.25 -6.94
C ASP A 196 23.17 12.95 -7.51
N ASP A 197 24.01 11.93 -7.70
CA ASP A 197 23.65 10.60 -8.16
C ASP A 197 22.86 9.77 -7.14
N GLN A 198 22.80 10.24 -5.89
CA GLN A 198 22.05 9.60 -4.80
C GLN A 198 20.79 10.38 -4.40
N THR A 199 20.43 11.46 -5.11
CA THR A 199 19.19 12.21 -4.87
C THR A 199 17.93 11.34 -5.04
N VAL A 200 18.00 10.34 -5.93
CA VAL A 200 16.97 9.33 -6.12
C VAL A 200 17.60 7.94 -6.06
N SER A 201 16.95 7.03 -5.34
CA SER A 201 17.33 5.62 -5.27
C SER A 201 16.10 4.74 -5.48
N VAL A 202 16.30 3.54 -6.02
CA VAL A 202 15.23 2.58 -6.28
C VAL A 202 15.60 1.28 -5.57
N THR A 203 14.68 0.78 -4.76
CA THR A 203 14.82 -0.49 -4.05
C THR A 203 13.70 -1.41 -4.51
N THR A 204 14.05 -2.58 -5.04
CA THR A 204 13.08 -3.60 -5.44
C THR A 204 13.12 -4.75 -4.45
N VAL A 205 11.98 -5.12 -3.89
CA VAL A 205 11.86 -6.15 -2.84
C VAL A 205 10.75 -7.12 -3.21
N THR A 206 10.92 -8.41 -2.90
CA THR A 206 9.84 -9.39 -3.10
C THR A 206 8.90 -9.37 -1.90
N VAL A 207 7.60 -9.47 -2.13
CA VAL A 207 6.58 -9.51 -1.07
C VAL A 207 6.93 -10.51 0.04
N GLY A 208 6.70 -10.10 1.29
CA GLY A 208 6.99 -10.88 2.49
C GLY A 208 8.43 -10.75 3.02
N GLN A 209 9.37 -10.24 2.22
CA GLN A 209 10.74 -9.94 2.69
C GLN A 209 10.78 -8.63 3.49
N SER A 210 11.85 -8.42 4.26
CA SER A 210 12.13 -7.12 4.88
C SER A 210 12.84 -6.17 3.91
N ALA A 211 12.70 -4.87 4.15
CA ALA A 211 13.42 -3.83 3.42
C ALA A 211 14.10 -2.85 4.38
N VAL A 212 15.24 -2.32 3.96
CA VAL A 212 15.96 -1.26 4.66
C VAL A 212 16.21 -0.13 3.66
N LEU A 213 15.68 1.05 3.95
CA LEU A 213 15.94 2.25 3.16
C LEU A 213 16.94 3.12 3.93
N THR A 214 18.14 3.29 3.37
CA THR A 214 19.23 4.04 4.01
C THR A 214 19.34 5.42 3.41
N CYS A 215 19.42 6.45 4.25
CA CYS A 215 19.56 7.83 3.80
C CYS A 215 21.03 8.16 3.48
N ALA A 216 21.28 8.61 2.26
CA ALA A 216 22.61 8.95 1.73
C ALA A 216 23.22 10.25 2.29
N ILE A 217 22.46 11.01 3.08
CA ILE A 217 22.94 12.27 3.66
C ILE A 217 24.05 11.99 4.67
N ALA A 218 25.25 12.49 4.34
CA ALA A 218 26.47 12.30 5.10
C ALA A 218 27.01 13.62 5.67
N GLY A 219 27.80 13.51 6.74
CA GLY A 219 28.50 14.61 7.40
C GLY A 219 29.26 14.06 8.62
N GLU A 220 30.31 14.73 9.09
CA GLU A 220 31.07 14.29 10.28
C GLU A 220 30.18 14.17 11.53
N ARG A 221 29.20 15.07 11.62
CA ARG A 221 28.06 15.00 12.54
C ARG A 221 26.81 15.38 11.78
N ARG A 222 25.67 14.82 12.18
CA ARG A 222 24.37 15.13 11.57
C ARG A 222 23.23 15.08 12.57
N PRO A 223 22.16 15.87 12.36
CA PRO A 223 20.89 15.68 13.05
C PRO A 223 20.25 14.31 12.76
N PRO A 224 19.21 13.91 13.51
CA PRO A 224 18.40 12.74 13.20
C PRO A 224 17.81 12.81 11.78
N ILE A 225 17.68 11.64 11.14
CA ILE A 225 17.04 11.51 9.83
C ILE A 225 15.53 11.36 10.01
N LEU A 226 14.78 12.20 9.30
CA LEU A 226 13.32 12.18 9.25
C LEU A 226 12.87 11.60 7.91
N TRP A 227 12.04 10.57 7.99
CA TRP A 227 11.40 9.90 6.87
C TRP A 227 9.98 10.40 6.67
N LYS A 228 9.62 10.62 5.42
CA LYS A 228 8.34 11.18 5.03
C LYS A 228 7.76 10.43 3.83
N ARG A 229 6.48 10.07 3.94
CA ARG A 229 5.67 9.48 2.87
C ARG A 229 4.39 10.29 2.75
N ASN A 230 4.01 10.69 1.53
CA ASN A 230 2.76 11.42 1.26
C ASN A 230 2.51 12.59 2.23
N HIS A 231 3.54 13.41 2.44
CA HIS A 231 3.55 14.52 3.38
C HIS A 231 3.56 14.21 4.88
N GLN A 232 3.52 12.95 5.30
CA GLN A 232 3.53 12.54 6.70
C GLN A 232 4.88 12.04 7.19
N TYR A 233 5.28 12.50 8.37
CA TYR A 233 6.51 12.08 9.06
C TYR A 233 6.32 10.72 9.72
N LEU A 234 6.97 9.70 9.17
CA LEU A 234 6.85 8.32 9.62
C LEU A 234 7.42 8.12 11.02
N ASN A 235 8.50 8.83 11.37
CA ASN A 235 9.16 8.74 12.69
C ASN A 235 8.24 9.08 13.87
N SER A 236 7.19 9.86 13.63
CA SER A 236 6.22 10.26 14.68
C SER A 236 4.99 9.35 14.76
N LEU A 237 4.87 8.40 13.82
CA LEU A 237 3.73 7.50 13.73
C LEU A 237 4.09 6.15 14.35
N ASN A 238 3.15 5.57 15.09
CA ASN A 238 3.27 4.19 15.56
C ASN A 238 2.74 3.25 14.48
N LEU A 239 3.60 2.88 13.53
CA LEU A 239 3.28 1.98 12.41
C LEU A 239 3.84 0.59 12.72
N GLU A 240 3.02 -0.44 12.66
CA GLU A 240 3.43 -1.79 13.08
C GLU A 240 4.54 -2.39 12.22
N ASP A 241 4.45 -2.22 10.90
CA ASP A 241 5.43 -2.75 9.95
C ASP A 241 6.64 -1.81 9.73
N ILE A 242 6.56 -0.58 10.26
CA ILE A 242 7.54 0.51 10.06
C ILE A 242 7.81 1.22 11.41
N ASN A 243 8.38 0.49 12.37
CA ASN A 243 8.62 0.99 13.74
C ASN A 243 10.10 1.08 14.13
N ASP A 244 11.01 0.55 13.32
CA ASP A 244 12.44 0.56 13.62
C ASP A 244 13.14 1.59 12.72
N PHE A 245 13.65 2.64 13.36
CA PHE A 245 14.51 3.64 12.75
C PHE A 245 15.87 3.42 13.39
N GLY A 246 16.75 2.69 12.70
CA GLY A 246 18.03 2.26 13.26
C GLY A 246 18.87 3.45 13.76
N ASP A 247 19.91 3.17 14.55
CA ASP A 247 20.83 4.22 15.06
C ASP A 247 21.46 5.07 13.93
N ASP A 248 21.51 4.51 12.72
CA ASP A 248 21.97 5.15 11.48
C ASP A 248 20.86 5.93 10.74
N GLY A 249 19.67 6.05 11.31
CA GLY A 249 18.52 6.72 10.70
C GLY A 249 17.93 6.00 9.50
N SER A 250 18.25 4.73 9.26
CA SER A 250 17.64 3.91 8.21
C SER A 250 16.19 3.56 8.55
N LEU A 251 15.32 3.49 7.54
CA LEU A 251 13.94 3.06 7.68
C LEU A 251 13.83 1.55 7.45
N TYR A 252 13.36 0.82 8.46
CA TYR A 252 13.17 -0.63 8.35
C TYR A 252 11.68 -0.94 8.14
N ILE A 253 11.42 -1.78 7.14
CA ILE A 253 10.10 -2.37 6.90
C ILE A 253 10.22 -3.87 7.14
N THR A 254 9.58 -4.38 8.19
CA THR A 254 9.79 -5.77 8.66
C THR A 254 9.21 -6.80 7.70
N LYS A 255 8.05 -6.50 7.12
CA LYS A 255 7.37 -7.35 6.13
C LYS A 255 6.77 -6.49 5.02
N VAL A 256 7.40 -6.53 3.84
CA VAL A 256 6.95 -5.75 2.68
C VAL A 256 5.70 -6.36 2.06
N THR A 257 4.73 -5.50 1.73
CA THR A 257 3.52 -5.81 0.97
C THR A 257 3.40 -4.77 -0.15
N THR A 258 2.48 -4.98 -1.10
CA THR A 258 2.26 -4.03 -2.21
C THR A 258 1.79 -2.65 -1.74
N THR A 259 1.24 -2.55 -0.52
CA THR A 259 0.81 -1.26 0.06
C THR A 259 1.98 -0.37 0.45
N HIS A 260 3.15 -0.96 0.73
CA HIS A 260 4.36 -0.20 1.04
C HIS A 260 4.99 0.44 -0.20
N MET A 261 4.58 0.06 -1.42
CA MET A 261 5.17 0.64 -2.63
C MET A 261 4.98 2.17 -2.68
N GLY A 262 5.89 2.84 -3.37
CA GLY A 262 5.84 4.28 -3.60
C GLY A 262 7.08 5.01 -3.09
N ASN A 263 6.98 6.33 -3.01
CA ASN A 263 8.10 7.20 -2.71
C ASN A 263 8.19 7.55 -1.22
N TYR A 264 9.39 7.36 -0.68
CA TYR A 264 9.79 7.74 0.66
C TYR A 264 10.87 8.82 0.56
N THR A 265 10.76 9.88 1.35
CA THR A 265 11.73 10.98 1.34
C THR A 265 12.43 11.04 2.68
N CYS A 266 13.76 11.05 2.68
CA CYS A 266 14.56 11.25 3.88
C CYS A 266 15.26 12.61 3.83
N HIS A 267 15.34 13.29 4.97
CA HIS A 267 16.14 14.49 5.16
C HIS A 267 16.65 14.54 6.61
N ALA A 268 17.71 15.29 6.86
CA ALA A 268 18.12 15.59 8.22
C ALA A 268 17.23 16.70 8.82
N ASP A 269 16.92 16.60 10.12
CA ASP A 269 16.10 17.59 10.82
C ASP A 269 16.67 19.03 10.68
N GLY A 270 15.84 19.96 10.20
CA GLY A 270 16.19 21.34 9.84
C GLY A 270 17.00 21.53 8.55
N TYR A 271 17.14 20.49 7.72
CA TYR A 271 17.76 20.53 6.39
C TYR A 271 16.81 20.01 5.31
N GLU A 272 15.54 20.41 5.34
CA GLU A 272 14.45 19.89 4.48
C GLU A 272 14.71 20.09 2.98
N LYS A 273 15.56 21.05 2.61
CA LYS A 273 15.97 21.29 1.21
C LYS A 273 16.99 20.29 0.69
N LEU A 274 17.71 19.59 1.57
CA LEU A 274 18.65 18.53 1.25
C LEU A 274 17.95 17.20 1.55
N PHE A 275 17.32 16.62 0.55
CA PHE A 275 16.52 15.40 0.70
C PHE A 275 16.86 14.37 -0.38
N GLN A 276 16.75 13.09 -0.02
CA GLN A 276 16.80 11.99 -0.95
C GLN A 276 15.42 11.34 -1.07
N THR A 277 15.06 10.93 -2.29
CA THR A 277 13.82 10.16 -2.55
C THR A 277 14.16 8.71 -2.84
N HIS A 278 13.58 7.79 -2.07
CA HIS A 278 13.63 6.34 -2.27
C HIS A 278 12.33 5.87 -2.91
N THR A 279 12.39 5.26 -4.08
CA THR A 279 11.25 4.58 -4.72
C THR A 279 11.29 3.11 -4.36
N LEU A 280 10.35 2.66 -3.51
CA LEU A 280 10.18 1.26 -3.17
C LEU A 280 9.28 0.57 -4.19
N GLN A 281 9.83 -0.43 -4.87
CA GLN A 281 9.12 -1.30 -5.80
C GLN A 281 8.95 -2.68 -5.16
N VAL A 282 7.78 -3.28 -5.37
CA VAL A 282 7.45 -4.58 -4.77
C VAL A 282 7.12 -5.57 -5.87
N ASN A 283 7.91 -6.62 -5.97
CA ASN A 283 7.61 -7.74 -6.85
C ASN A 283 6.81 -8.81 -6.10
N VAL A 284 5.86 -9.43 -6.79
CA VAL A 284 5.00 -10.48 -6.29
C VAL A 284 5.14 -11.68 -7.21
N PRO A 285 5.57 -12.85 -6.73
CA PRO A 285 5.67 -14.05 -7.56
C PRO A 285 4.28 -14.45 -8.09
N PRO A 286 4.20 -15.19 -9.21
CA PRO A 286 2.92 -15.55 -9.79
C PRO A 286 2.12 -16.44 -8.84
N VAL A 287 0.81 -16.28 -8.83
CA VAL A 287 -0.14 -17.22 -8.24
C VAL A 287 -1.13 -17.63 -9.31
N ILE A 288 -1.19 -18.92 -9.61
CA ILE A 288 -2.04 -19.49 -10.66
C ILE A 288 -3.35 -20.06 -10.11
N ARG A 289 -4.37 -20.04 -10.96
CA ARG A 289 -5.53 -20.94 -10.91
C ARG A 289 -5.86 -21.48 -12.30
N VAL A 290 -6.23 -22.75 -12.39
CA VAL A 290 -6.80 -23.34 -13.61
C VAL A 290 -8.28 -23.67 -13.45
N TYR A 291 -9.00 -23.71 -14.57
CA TYR A 291 -10.38 -24.13 -14.59
C TYR A 291 -10.76 -24.84 -15.91
N PRO A 292 -11.48 -25.96 -15.86
CA PRO A 292 -11.79 -26.75 -14.66
C PRO A 292 -10.53 -27.47 -14.15
N GLU A 293 -10.46 -27.81 -12.86
CA GLU A 293 -9.36 -28.67 -12.34
C GLU A 293 -9.38 -30.06 -12.99
N SER A 294 -10.57 -30.61 -13.23
CA SER A 294 -10.78 -31.87 -13.93
C SER A 294 -12.06 -31.82 -14.77
N GLN A 295 -12.02 -32.36 -15.99
CA GLN A 295 -13.20 -32.54 -16.81
C GLN A 295 -13.19 -33.88 -17.56
N ALA A 296 -14.36 -34.49 -17.65
CA ALA A 296 -14.61 -35.63 -18.51
C ALA A 296 -15.43 -35.21 -19.74
N ARG A 297 -15.02 -35.64 -20.93
CA ARG A 297 -15.67 -35.32 -22.20
C ARG A 297 -15.83 -36.57 -23.06
N GLU A 298 -16.90 -36.61 -23.85
CA GLU A 298 -17.09 -37.67 -24.84
C GLU A 298 -16.25 -37.37 -26.08
N PRO A 299 -15.81 -38.40 -26.83
CA PRO A 299 -15.24 -38.19 -28.14
C PRO A 299 -16.19 -37.38 -29.03
N GLY A 300 -15.65 -36.42 -29.78
CA GLY A 300 -16.45 -35.59 -30.69
C GLY A 300 -16.91 -34.24 -30.15
N VAL A 301 -16.84 -34.02 -28.82
CA VAL A 301 -17.28 -32.75 -28.21
C VAL A 301 -16.13 -31.78 -28.02
N THR A 302 -16.46 -30.54 -27.68
CA THR A 302 -15.50 -29.47 -27.36
C THR A 302 -15.02 -29.55 -25.90
N ALA A 303 -13.73 -29.26 -25.67
CA ALA A 303 -13.16 -28.99 -24.35
C ALA A 303 -12.47 -27.62 -24.32
N SER A 304 -12.49 -26.98 -23.16
CA SER A 304 -11.78 -25.73 -22.88
C SER A 304 -11.13 -25.86 -21.51
N LEU A 305 -9.84 -25.53 -21.44
CA LEU A 305 -9.00 -25.53 -20.23
C LEU A 305 -8.45 -24.12 -20.10
N ARG A 306 -8.72 -23.46 -18.98
CA ARG A 306 -8.40 -22.06 -18.76
C ARG A 306 -7.41 -21.90 -17.63
N CYS A 307 -6.59 -20.86 -17.72
CA CYS A 307 -5.59 -20.52 -16.72
C CYS A 307 -5.59 -19.02 -16.49
N HIS A 308 -5.54 -18.64 -15.22
CA HIS A 308 -5.34 -17.28 -14.76
C HIS A 308 -4.14 -17.23 -13.82
N ALA A 309 -3.36 -16.17 -13.92
CA ALA A 309 -2.28 -15.88 -12.99
C ALA A 309 -2.28 -14.39 -12.64
N GLU A 310 -2.01 -14.08 -11.36
CA GLU A 310 -1.69 -12.73 -10.88
C GLU A 310 -0.25 -12.70 -10.38
N GLY A 311 0.40 -11.56 -10.49
CA GLY A 311 1.78 -11.35 -10.05
C GLY A 311 2.25 -9.96 -10.45
N ILE A 312 3.32 -9.48 -9.83
CA ILE A 312 3.92 -8.17 -10.12
C ILE A 312 5.43 -8.39 -10.37
N PRO A 313 5.97 -8.11 -11.56
CA PRO A 313 5.25 -7.74 -12.78
C PRO A 313 4.26 -8.82 -13.26
N SER A 314 3.31 -8.43 -14.10
CA SER A 314 2.30 -9.33 -14.67
C SER A 314 2.93 -10.58 -15.32
N PRO A 315 2.50 -11.81 -14.95
CA PRO A 315 3.17 -13.03 -15.40
C PRO A 315 2.87 -13.41 -16.85
N GLN A 316 3.82 -14.12 -17.48
CA GLN A 316 3.65 -14.76 -18.79
C GLN A 316 3.19 -16.21 -18.62
N LEU A 317 2.23 -16.63 -19.44
CA LEU A 317 1.65 -17.98 -19.39
C LEU A 317 2.26 -18.91 -20.45
N ALA A 318 2.48 -20.16 -20.08
CA ALA A 318 2.85 -21.26 -20.95
C ALA A 318 2.08 -22.53 -20.57
N TRP A 319 1.99 -23.50 -21.49
CA TRP A 319 1.26 -24.74 -21.26
C TRP A 319 2.07 -25.96 -21.67
N LEU A 320 1.99 -27.01 -20.86
CA LEU A 320 2.52 -28.34 -21.15
C LEU A 320 1.37 -29.33 -21.26
N LYS A 321 1.46 -30.29 -22.20
CA LYS A 321 0.61 -31.49 -22.24
C LYS A 321 1.48 -32.70 -21.90
N ASN A 322 1.19 -33.36 -20.78
CA ASN A 322 1.96 -34.50 -20.26
C ASN A 322 3.46 -34.20 -20.17
N GLY A 323 3.82 -33.01 -19.66
CA GLY A 323 5.21 -32.56 -19.48
C GLY A 323 5.92 -32.06 -20.75
N MET A 324 5.27 -32.07 -21.92
CA MET A 324 5.83 -31.53 -23.16
C MET A 324 5.18 -30.21 -23.55
N ASP A 325 5.95 -29.28 -24.10
CA ASP A 325 5.44 -27.99 -24.58
C ASP A 325 4.27 -28.17 -25.56
N ILE A 326 3.12 -27.59 -25.22
CA ILE A 326 1.88 -27.73 -25.99
C ILE A 326 2.00 -27.11 -27.39
N THR A 327 2.90 -26.14 -27.58
CA THR A 327 3.10 -25.47 -28.87
C THR A 327 3.47 -26.47 -29.97
N THR A 328 4.15 -27.56 -29.60
CA THR A 328 4.51 -28.67 -30.51
C THR A 328 3.31 -29.55 -30.91
N LYS A 329 2.17 -29.43 -30.21
CA LYS A 329 0.94 -30.21 -30.40
C LYS A 329 -0.21 -29.38 -30.98
N LEU A 330 -0.02 -28.08 -31.21
CA LEU A 330 -1.03 -27.20 -31.77
C LEU A 330 -1.44 -27.67 -33.18
N SER A 331 -2.74 -27.60 -33.45
CA SER A 331 -3.36 -28.02 -34.71
C SER A 331 -4.65 -27.24 -34.97
N LYS A 332 -5.39 -27.58 -36.03
CA LYS A 332 -6.75 -27.05 -36.23
C LYS A 332 -7.71 -27.47 -35.10
N GLN A 333 -7.43 -28.60 -34.47
CA GLN A 333 -8.26 -29.15 -33.39
C GLN A 333 -7.89 -28.57 -32.04
N LEU A 334 -6.59 -28.56 -31.70
CA LEU A 334 -6.05 -28.08 -30.43
C LEU A 334 -5.40 -26.72 -30.65
N THR A 335 -6.02 -25.68 -30.13
CA THR A 335 -5.55 -24.30 -30.26
C THR A 335 -5.23 -23.71 -28.88
N LEU A 336 -4.27 -22.79 -28.86
CA LEU A 336 -3.94 -21.98 -27.69
C LEU A 336 -4.29 -20.53 -28.04
N GLN A 337 -5.03 -19.87 -27.15
CA GLN A 337 -5.36 -18.46 -27.32
C GLN A 337 -4.08 -17.61 -27.31
N ALA A 338 -4.05 -16.51 -28.08
CA ALA A 338 -2.86 -15.67 -28.23
C ALA A 338 -2.27 -15.13 -26.92
N ASN A 339 -3.11 -14.94 -25.90
CA ASN A 339 -2.72 -14.51 -24.56
C ASN A 339 -2.29 -15.66 -23.62
N GLY A 340 -2.32 -16.91 -24.09
CA GLY A 340 -2.00 -18.10 -23.31
C GLY A 340 -3.05 -18.53 -22.28
N SER A 341 -4.19 -17.84 -22.15
CA SER A 341 -5.14 -18.08 -21.05
C SER A 341 -6.07 -19.28 -21.25
N GLU A 342 -6.18 -19.80 -22.47
CA GLU A 342 -7.14 -20.87 -22.80
C GLU A 342 -6.59 -21.82 -23.86
N VAL A 343 -6.59 -23.11 -23.53
CA VAL A 343 -6.42 -24.22 -24.48
C VAL A 343 -7.81 -24.69 -24.90
N HIS A 344 -8.08 -24.66 -26.21
CA HIS A 344 -9.35 -25.06 -26.78
C HIS A 344 -9.19 -26.29 -27.68
N ILE A 345 -10.08 -27.27 -27.51
CA ILE A 345 -10.09 -28.53 -28.27
C ILE A 345 -11.48 -28.70 -28.89
N SER A 346 -11.59 -28.60 -30.22
CA SER A 346 -12.89 -28.54 -30.90
C SER A 346 -13.57 -29.88 -31.19
N ASN A 347 -12.81 -30.97 -31.22
CA ASN A 347 -13.26 -32.33 -31.55
C ASN A 347 -12.44 -33.36 -30.76
N VAL A 348 -12.73 -33.50 -29.46
CA VAL A 348 -11.91 -34.27 -28.52
C VAL A 348 -11.75 -35.74 -28.96
N HIS A 349 -10.52 -36.27 -28.95
CA HIS A 349 -10.18 -37.68 -29.19
C HIS A 349 -9.59 -38.34 -27.94
N PHE A 350 -9.56 -39.67 -27.88
CA PHE A 350 -8.98 -40.39 -26.72
C PHE A 350 -7.53 -39.98 -26.39
N GLU A 351 -6.73 -39.62 -27.40
CA GLU A 351 -5.35 -39.12 -27.26
C GLU A 351 -5.23 -37.70 -26.67
N ASP A 352 -6.35 -36.98 -26.55
CA ASP A 352 -6.42 -35.70 -25.85
C ASP A 352 -6.44 -35.86 -24.34
N THR A 353 -6.70 -37.08 -23.86
CA THR A 353 -6.57 -37.41 -22.44
C THR A 353 -5.17 -37.09 -21.93
N GLY A 354 -5.09 -36.40 -20.79
CA GLY A 354 -3.81 -36.07 -20.19
C GLY A 354 -3.89 -34.94 -19.18
N ALA A 355 -2.74 -34.67 -18.57
CA ALA A 355 -2.51 -33.54 -17.69
C ALA A 355 -2.05 -32.34 -18.52
N TYR A 356 -2.80 -31.24 -18.44
CA TYR A 356 -2.46 -29.97 -19.06
C TYR A 356 -1.99 -29.03 -17.96
N THR A 357 -0.67 -28.81 -17.89
CA THR A 357 -0.04 -27.96 -16.87
C THR A 357 0.06 -26.55 -17.41
N CYS A 358 -0.56 -25.58 -16.74
CA CYS A 358 -0.30 -24.16 -16.99
C CYS A 358 0.87 -23.70 -16.11
N ILE A 359 1.78 -22.93 -16.69
CA ILE A 359 2.95 -22.36 -16.00
C ILE A 359 2.87 -20.84 -16.14
N ALA A 360 2.98 -20.13 -15.03
CA ALA A 360 3.10 -18.67 -14.99
C ALA A 360 4.50 -18.27 -14.51
N LYS A 361 5.11 -17.30 -15.18
CA LYS A 361 6.44 -16.81 -14.82
C LYS A 361 6.52 -15.29 -14.88
N ASN A 362 7.17 -14.70 -13.87
CA ASN A 362 7.65 -13.32 -13.89
C ASN A 362 9.07 -13.24 -13.28
N ASP A 363 9.58 -12.02 -13.10
CA ASP A 363 10.93 -11.81 -12.54
C ASP A 363 11.06 -12.19 -11.06
N ALA A 364 9.95 -12.35 -10.33
CA ALA A 364 9.94 -12.77 -8.93
C ALA A 364 9.78 -14.29 -8.73
N GLY A 365 9.29 -15.03 -9.72
CA GLY A 365 9.13 -16.46 -9.56
C GLY A 365 8.35 -17.16 -10.67
N VAL A 366 7.99 -18.41 -10.38
CA VAL A 366 7.23 -19.30 -11.24
C VAL A 366 6.20 -20.01 -10.38
N ASP A 367 5.01 -20.22 -10.93
CA ASP A 367 3.97 -21.07 -10.35
C ASP A 367 3.35 -21.96 -11.44
N GLU A 368 2.79 -23.10 -11.06
CA GLU A 368 2.16 -24.03 -11.99
C GLU A 368 0.96 -24.74 -11.38
N ASP A 369 -0.03 -25.05 -12.22
CA ASP A 369 -1.23 -25.79 -11.82
C ASP A 369 -1.74 -26.64 -12.99
N ILE A 370 -2.52 -27.67 -12.68
CA ILE A 370 -2.82 -28.77 -13.60
C ILE A 370 -4.31 -28.90 -13.81
N SER A 371 -4.73 -28.85 -15.08
CA SER A 371 -6.08 -29.20 -15.51
C SER A 371 -6.07 -30.59 -16.17
N SER A 372 -6.87 -31.51 -15.66
CA SER A 372 -6.95 -32.89 -16.16
C SER A 372 -8.13 -33.07 -17.13
N LEU A 373 -7.86 -33.61 -18.33
CA LEU A 373 -8.89 -33.98 -19.30
C LEU A 373 -8.98 -35.50 -19.42
N PHE A 374 -10.18 -36.04 -19.24
CA PHE A 374 -10.49 -37.46 -19.44
C PHE A 374 -11.47 -37.63 -20.60
N VAL A 375 -11.16 -38.54 -21.52
CA VAL A 375 -12.01 -38.83 -22.67
C VAL A 375 -12.58 -40.24 -22.55
N GLU A 376 -13.89 -40.35 -22.37
CA GLU A 376 -14.57 -41.62 -22.08
C GLU A 376 -15.80 -41.85 -22.98
N ASP A 377 -16.06 -43.12 -23.31
CA ASP A 377 -17.25 -43.51 -24.06
C ASP A 377 -18.48 -43.64 -23.14
N SER A 378 -19.60 -43.11 -23.63
CA SER A 378 -20.95 -43.21 -23.08
C SER A 378 -21.35 -44.60 -22.55
N ALA A 379 -20.83 -45.68 -23.12
CA ALA A 379 -21.15 -47.06 -22.70
C ALA A 379 -20.63 -47.44 -21.29
N ARG A 380 -19.66 -46.69 -20.73
CA ARG A 380 -19.16 -46.87 -19.34
C ARG A 380 -19.90 -46.00 -18.30
N LYS A 381 -20.86 -45.17 -18.73
CA LYS A 381 -21.53 -44.15 -17.90
C LYS A 381 -22.31 -44.67 -16.69
N THR A 382 -22.70 -45.94 -16.60
CA THR A 382 -23.60 -46.39 -15.53
C THR A 382 -22.96 -46.36 -14.15
N LEU A 383 -21.64 -46.59 -14.03
CA LEU A 383 -20.90 -46.51 -12.77
C LEU A 383 -20.34 -45.11 -12.52
N ALA A 384 -19.86 -44.48 -13.58
CA ALA A 384 -19.30 -43.15 -13.51
C ALA A 384 -20.40 -42.11 -13.16
N ASN A 385 -21.56 -42.10 -13.81
CA ASN A 385 -22.65 -41.14 -13.51
C ASN A 385 -23.22 -41.27 -12.09
N ILE A 386 -23.00 -42.41 -11.41
CA ILE A 386 -23.35 -42.61 -10.00
C ILE A 386 -22.29 -41.93 -9.11
N LEU A 387 -21.00 -42.07 -9.44
CA LEU A 387 -19.90 -41.40 -8.73
C LEU A 387 -19.83 -39.88 -9.02
N TRP A 388 -20.03 -39.43 -10.27
CA TRP A 388 -20.04 -38.01 -10.67
C TRP A 388 -21.24 -37.24 -10.08
N ARG A 389 -22.35 -37.92 -9.75
CA ARG A 389 -23.46 -37.34 -8.98
C ARG A 389 -23.16 -37.25 -7.48
N GLU A 390 -22.35 -38.16 -6.94
CA GLU A 390 -21.92 -38.14 -5.54
C GLU A 390 -20.81 -37.09 -5.28
N GLU A 391 -20.01 -36.72 -6.29
CA GLU A 391 -18.94 -35.71 -6.18
C GLU A 391 -19.34 -34.26 -6.55
N GLY A 392 -20.61 -33.98 -6.87
CA GLY A 392 -21.11 -32.59 -6.97
C GLY A 392 -20.62 -31.74 -8.16
N LEU A 393 -19.90 -32.33 -9.12
CA LEU A 393 -19.30 -31.65 -10.28
C LEU A 393 -20.30 -31.10 -11.33
N GLY A 394 -21.61 -31.25 -11.11
CA GLY A 394 -22.68 -30.64 -11.91
C GLY A 394 -23.39 -29.46 -11.25
N ILE A 395 -22.95 -29.02 -10.06
CA ILE A 395 -23.67 -28.05 -9.20
C ILE A 395 -23.00 -26.65 -9.23
N GLY A 396 -21.78 -26.53 -9.76
CA GLY A 396 -21.09 -25.26 -9.96
C GLY A 396 -21.48 -24.55 -11.27
N ASN A 397 -21.32 -23.23 -11.30
CA ASN A 397 -21.58 -22.30 -12.41
C ASN A 397 -23.04 -21.92 -12.66
N MET A 398 -23.73 -21.50 -11.60
CA MET A 398 -25.15 -21.19 -11.61
C MET A 398 -25.41 -19.80 -11.03
N PHE A 399 -26.40 -19.11 -11.58
CA PHE A 399 -26.96 -17.91 -10.95
C PHE A 399 -28.11 -18.29 -10.03
N TYR A 400 -28.04 -17.83 -8.78
CA TYR A 400 -29.13 -17.89 -7.82
C TYR A 400 -29.80 -16.52 -7.78
N VAL A 401 -31.11 -16.50 -8.04
CA VAL A 401 -31.90 -15.27 -8.06
C VAL A 401 -32.98 -15.36 -7.01
N PHE A 402 -32.92 -14.41 -6.08
CA PHE A 402 -33.87 -14.27 -4.99
C PHE A 402 -34.89 -13.21 -5.39
N TYR A 403 -36.16 -13.62 -5.43
CA TYR A 403 -37.26 -12.81 -5.93
C TYR A 403 -38.55 -13.07 -5.11
N GLU A 404 -39.65 -12.40 -5.45
CA GLU A 404 -40.86 -12.42 -4.62
C GLU A 404 -41.52 -13.80 -4.46
N ASP A 405 -41.29 -14.74 -5.37
CA ASP A 405 -41.79 -16.12 -5.31
C ASP A 405 -40.64 -17.13 -5.06
N GLY A 406 -39.70 -16.77 -4.19
CA GLY A 406 -38.67 -17.68 -3.69
C GLY A 406 -37.32 -17.52 -4.38
N ILE A 407 -36.69 -18.65 -4.75
CA ILE A 407 -35.31 -18.68 -5.28
C ILE A 407 -35.25 -19.51 -6.55
N LYS A 408 -34.80 -18.92 -7.66
CA LYS A 408 -34.54 -19.62 -8.93
C LYS A 408 -33.05 -19.86 -9.12
N VAL A 409 -32.70 -21.06 -9.55
CA VAL A 409 -31.33 -21.47 -9.89
C VAL A 409 -31.25 -21.62 -11.41
N ILE A 410 -30.35 -20.86 -12.03
CA ILE A 410 -30.34 -20.61 -13.46
C ILE A 410 -28.99 -21.02 -14.06
N GLN A 411 -29.04 -21.86 -15.09
CA GLN A 411 -27.85 -22.25 -15.85
C GLN A 411 -27.65 -21.24 -16.99
N PRO A 412 -26.53 -20.49 -17.01
CA PRO A 412 -26.38 -19.38 -17.93
C PRO A 412 -26.15 -19.79 -19.39
N VAL A 413 -25.63 -21.00 -19.62
CA VAL A 413 -25.31 -21.51 -20.97
C VAL A 413 -26.59 -21.80 -21.77
N ALA A 414 -27.48 -22.61 -21.20
CA ALA A 414 -28.75 -22.99 -21.83
C ALA A 414 -29.89 -22.01 -21.53
N CYS A 415 -29.68 -21.09 -20.58
CA CYS A 415 -30.71 -20.18 -20.07
C CYS A 415 -31.91 -20.89 -19.43
N GLU A 416 -31.64 -22.03 -18.80
CA GLU A 416 -32.65 -22.90 -18.23
C GLU A 416 -32.72 -22.73 -16.72
N ILE A 417 -33.95 -22.81 -16.19
CA ILE A 417 -34.20 -22.88 -14.76
C ILE A 417 -33.98 -24.34 -14.33
N GLN A 418 -32.91 -24.57 -13.57
CA GLN A 418 -32.59 -25.90 -13.06
C GLN A 418 -33.37 -26.24 -11.80
N ARG A 419 -33.68 -25.24 -10.97
CA ARG A 419 -34.39 -25.42 -9.71
C ARG A 419 -35.16 -24.17 -9.30
N HIS A 420 -36.29 -24.38 -8.64
CA HIS A 420 -37.11 -23.32 -8.03
C HIS A 420 -37.49 -23.67 -6.59
N ILE A 421 -36.79 -23.10 -5.62
CA ILE A 421 -37.10 -23.24 -4.18
C ILE A 421 -38.28 -22.33 -3.88
N LYS A 422 -39.41 -22.92 -3.50
CA LYS A 422 -40.68 -22.19 -3.29
C LYS A 422 -40.74 -21.51 -1.93
N PRO A 423 -41.51 -20.42 -1.77
CA PRO A 423 -41.74 -19.77 -0.48
C PRO A 423 -42.22 -20.73 0.63
N SER A 424 -43.09 -21.69 0.28
CA SER A 424 -43.67 -22.68 1.19
C SER A 424 -42.81 -23.92 1.43
N GLU A 425 -41.63 -24.01 0.82
CA GLU A 425 -40.73 -25.12 1.06
C GLU A 425 -40.22 -25.07 2.51
N LYS A 426 -40.22 -26.22 3.19
CA LYS A 426 -39.77 -26.30 4.58
C LYS A 426 -38.27 -26.46 4.67
N LEU A 427 -37.69 -25.82 5.68
CA LEU A 427 -36.27 -25.93 5.97
C LEU A 427 -35.92 -27.34 6.45
N LEU A 428 -34.74 -27.84 6.08
CA LEU A 428 -34.24 -29.10 6.60
C LEU A 428 -34.09 -28.99 8.14
N ALA A 429 -34.63 -29.95 8.87
CA ALA A 429 -34.64 -30.03 10.34
C ALA A 429 -35.53 -29.03 11.12
N LEU A 430 -36.26 -28.12 10.45
CA LEU A 430 -37.19 -27.18 11.09
C LEU A 430 -38.60 -27.26 10.47
N GLN A 431 -39.63 -26.87 11.22
CA GLN A 431 -40.99 -26.75 10.66
C GLN A 431 -41.25 -25.40 9.96
N GLU A 432 -40.25 -24.51 9.94
CA GLU A 432 -40.34 -23.20 9.29
C GLU A 432 -40.28 -23.31 7.76
N GLU A 433 -40.95 -22.36 7.11
CA GLU A 433 -40.94 -22.20 5.65
C GLU A 433 -39.86 -21.20 5.22
N VAL A 434 -39.44 -21.29 3.96
CA VAL A 434 -38.48 -20.36 3.33
C VAL A 434 -38.96 -18.92 3.49
N CYS A 435 -40.23 -18.64 3.22
CA CYS A 435 -40.85 -17.33 3.44
C CYS A 435 -42.26 -17.51 4.00
N PRO A 436 -42.47 -17.50 5.32
CA PRO A 436 -43.81 -17.68 5.91
C PRO A 436 -44.79 -16.57 5.47
N THR A 437 -46.09 -16.90 5.43
CA THR A 437 -47.15 -15.93 5.10
C THR A 437 -47.30 -14.87 6.18
N SER A 438 -47.25 -13.59 5.80
CA SER A 438 -47.49 -12.49 6.73
C SER A 438 -48.96 -12.44 7.19
N PRO A 439 -49.26 -12.02 8.43
CA PRO A 439 -50.64 -11.90 8.89
C PRO A 439 -51.45 -10.92 8.01
N GLY A 440 -52.51 -11.42 7.38
CA GLY A 440 -53.40 -10.63 6.51
C GLY A 440 -53.03 -10.61 5.03
N GLU A 441 -51.97 -11.30 4.60
CA GLU A 441 -51.67 -11.48 3.17
C GLU A 441 -52.33 -12.75 2.61
N GLU A 442 -53.00 -12.63 1.48
CA GLU A 442 -53.59 -13.77 0.75
C GLU A 442 -52.54 -14.54 -0.06
N VAL A 443 -51.41 -13.90 -0.39
CA VAL A 443 -50.35 -14.46 -1.23
C VAL A 443 -49.04 -14.46 -0.45
N GLN A 444 -48.47 -15.65 -0.29
CA GLN A 444 -47.16 -15.85 0.32
C GLN A 444 -46.07 -15.27 -0.59
N ARG A 445 -45.31 -14.31 -0.08
CA ARG A 445 -44.23 -13.63 -0.83
C ARG A 445 -42.96 -13.54 -0.01
N CYS A 446 -41.83 -13.57 -0.70
CA CYS A 446 -40.53 -13.35 -0.13
C CYS A 446 -40.08 -11.89 -0.28
N VAL A 447 -39.40 -11.38 0.75
CA VAL A 447 -38.67 -10.12 0.67
C VAL A 447 -37.19 -10.41 0.91
N TRP A 448 -36.35 -9.94 0.01
CA TRP A 448 -34.90 -10.11 0.04
C TRP A 448 -34.23 -8.74 -0.06
N SER A 449 -33.03 -8.59 0.49
CA SER A 449 -32.26 -7.34 0.37
C SER A 449 -30.83 -7.55 -0.12
N SER A 450 -30.17 -8.64 0.28
CA SER A 450 -28.79 -8.94 -0.06
C SER A 450 -28.53 -10.44 0.01
N ALA A 451 -27.56 -10.93 -0.76
CA ALA A 451 -27.09 -12.30 -0.64
C ALA A 451 -25.60 -12.42 -1.04
N VAL A 452 -24.91 -13.39 -0.45
CA VAL A 452 -23.47 -13.65 -0.68
C VAL A 452 -23.19 -15.15 -0.78
N ASN A 453 -22.26 -15.51 -1.66
CA ASN A 453 -21.76 -16.88 -1.82
C ASN A 453 -20.57 -17.12 -0.87
N ILE A 454 -20.65 -18.22 -0.11
CA ILE A 454 -19.66 -18.63 0.89
C ILE A 454 -18.92 -19.87 0.39
N LYS A 455 -17.77 -19.66 -0.25
CA LYS A 455 -16.87 -20.72 -0.77
C LYS A 455 -17.59 -21.81 -1.58
N ASP A 456 -18.62 -21.43 -2.35
CA ASP A 456 -19.44 -22.35 -3.15
C ASP A 456 -20.11 -23.49 -2.33
N LYS A 457 -20.19 -23.34 -1.00
CA LYS A 457 -20.86 -24.28 -0.09
C LYS A 457 -22.24 -23.80 0.33
N PHE A 458 -22.33 -22.53 0.71
CA PHE A 458 -23.57 -21.92 1.17
C PHE A 458 -23.84 -20.59 0.47
N ILE A 459 -25.11 -20.21 0.40
CA ILE A 459 -25.54 -18.85 0.09
C ILE A 459 -26.27 -18.30 1.31
N TYR A 460 -25.85 -17.14 1.77
CA TYR A 460 -26.49 -16.42 2.86
C TYR A 460 -27.32 -15.31 2.24
N ALA A 461 -28.62 -15.27 2.52
CA ALA A 461 -29.55 -14.29 1.97
C ALA A 461 -30.39 -13.65 3.07
N THR A 462 -30.45 -12.32 3.10
CA THR A 462 -31.20 -11.57 4.12
C THR A 462 -32.69 -11.52 3.80
N GLN A 463 -33.51 -11.70 4.83
CA GLN A 463 -34.96 -11.51 4.79
C GLN A 463 -35.32 -10.35 5.72
N PRO A 464 -35.31 -9.10 5.23
CA PRO A 464 -35.40 -7.91 6.08
C PRO A 464 -36.69 -7.79 6.87
N THR A 465 -37.81 -8.31 6.36
CA THR A 465 -39.12 -8.28 7.06
C THR A 465 -39.28 -9.39 8.10
N LEU A 466 -38.32 -10.33 8.16
CA LEU A 466 -38.32 -11.46 9.08
C LEU A 466 -37.13 -11.40 10.06
N ASP A 467 -36.35 -10.31 10.02
CA ASP A 467 -35.18 -10.07 10.88
C ASP A 467 -34.23 -11.28 10.96
N ARG A 468 -33.94 -11.89 9.80
CA ARG A 468 -33.10 -13.09 9.71
C ARG A 468 -32.30 -13.17 8.43
N VAL A 469 -31.27 -14.00 8.46
CA VAL A 469 -30.54 -14.52 7.30
C VAL A 469 -30.95 -15.97 7.07
N LEU A 470 -31.31 -16.29 5.83
CA LEU A 470 -31.56 -17.65 5.35
C LEU A 470 -30.27 -18.23 4.75
N ILE A 471 -29.93 -19.45 5.14
CA ILE A 471 -28.78 -20.19 4.62
C ILE A 471 -29.28 -21.27 3.67
N VAL A 472 -28.82 -21.21 2.42
CA VAL A 472 -29.08 -22.19 1.36
C VAL A 472 -27.81 -23.02 1.16
N ASP A 473 -27.93 -24.33 1.28
CA ASP A 473 -26.86 -25.26 0.97
C ASP A 473 -26.82 -25.52 -0.54
N ILE A 474 -25.68 -25.24 -1.16
CA ILE A 474 -25.50 -25.29 -2.61
C ILE A 474 -25.57 -26.74 -3.11
N GLN A 475 -24.96 -27.67 -2.38
CA GLN A 475 -24.88 -29.09 -2.74
C GLN A 475 -26.28 -29.74 -2.80
N SER A 476 -27.12 -29.49 -1.81
CA SER A 476 -28.49 -30.01 -1.74
C SER A 476 -29.53 -29.12 -2.43
N GLN A 477 -29.16 -27.89 -2.78
CA GLN A 477 -30.05 -26.84 -3.30
C GLN A 477 -31.30 -26.64 -2.43
N LYS A 478 -31.10 -26.60 -1.11
CA LYS A 478 -32.17 -26.47 -0.11
C LYS A 478 -31.81 -25.42 0.94
N ALA A 479 -32.84 -24.76 1.46
CA ALA A 479 -32.70 -23.95 2.66
C ALA A 479 -32.50 -24.88 3.87
N VAL A 480 -31.41 -24.65 4.62
CA VAL A 480 -30.95 -25.54 5.69
C VAL A 480 -31.02 -24.91 7.07
N GLN A 481 -30.91 -23.58 7.18
CA GLN A 481 -30.85 -22.90 8.47
C GLN A 481 -31.35 -21.45 8.35
N THR A 482 -31.90 -20.93 9.44
CA THR A 482 -32.12 -19.49 9.66
C THR A 482 -31.24 -18.99 10.79
N VAL A 483 -30.77 -17.75 10.66
CA VAL A 483 -29.97 -17.06 11.68
C VAL A 483 -30.69 -15.75 12.01
N SER A 484 -31.14 -15.59 13.24
CA SER A 484 -31.75 -14.34 13.71
C SER A 484 -30.75 -13.18 13.68
N THR A 485 -31.23 -11.99 13.35
CA THR A 485 -30.42 -10.77 13.24
C THR A 485 -31.09 -9.61 13.96
N ASP A 486 -30.40 -8.48 14.05
CA ASP A 486 -31.05 -7.22 14.39
C ASP A 486 -31.99 -6.78 13.25
N PRO A 487 -33.01 -5.93 13.55
CA PRO A 487 -34.07 -5.64 12.60
C PRO A 487 -33.63 -5.03 11.26
N TYR A 488 -34.33 -5.41 10.19
CA TYR A 488 -34.06 -4.98 8.81
C TYR A 488 -32.62 -5.25 8.34
N PRO A 489 -32.15 -6.51 8.31
CA PRO A 489 -30.88 -6.88 7.70
C PRO A 489 -30.86 -6.50 6.21
N ALA A 490 -29.97 -5.58 5.81
CA ALA A 490 -30.04 -4.93 4.51
C ALA A 490 -28.86 -5.22 3.58
N LYS A 491 -27.66 -5.46 4.13
CA LYS A 491 -26.43 -5.68 3.34
C LYS A 491 -25.59 -6.79 3.95
N LEU A 492 -25.15 -7.72 3.12
CA LEU A 492 -24.17 -8.74 3.45
C LEU A 492 -22.85 -8.48 2.70
N HIS A 493 -21.75 -8.87 3.32
CA HIS A 493 -20.44 -8.96 2.68
C HIS A 493 -19.71 -10.20 3.22
N TYR A 494 -19.15 -11.01 2.33
CA TYR A 494 -18.35 -12.16 2.73
C TYR A 494 -16.86 -11.79 2.70
N ASP A 495 -16.25 -11.78 3.88
CA ASP A 495 -14.80 -11.70 4.02
C ASP A 495 -14.21 -13.11 3.88
N LYS A 496 -13.69 -13.40 2.68
CA LYS A 496 -13.04 -14.66 2.34
C LYS A 496 -11.81 -14.94 3.22
N SER A 497 -11.11 -13.91 3.68
CA SER A 497 -9.83 -14.06 4.40
C SER A 497 -10.00 -14.57 5.83
N HIS A 498 -11.05 -14.12 6.52
CA HIS A 498 -11.37 -14.55 7.89
C HIS A 498 -12.51 -15.56 7.98
N ASP A 499 -13.11 -15.95 6.85
CA ASP A 499 -14.31 -16.78 6.78
C ASP A 499 -15.49 -16.20 7.58
N GLN A 500 -15.75 -14.91 7.38
CA GLN A 500 -16.76 -14.15 8.12
C GLN A 500 -17.81 -13.53 7.18
N VAL A 501 -19.07 -13.52 7.60
CA VAL A 501 -20.13 -12.77 6.91
C VAL A 501 -20.50 -11.55 7.75
N TRP A 502 -20.22 -10.38 7.21
CA TRP A 502 -20.56 -9.09 7.79
C TRP A 502 -21.95 -8.66 7.36
N LEU A 503 -22.75 -8.23 8.32
CA LEU A 503 -24.16 -7.87 8.16
C LEU A 503 -24.42 -6.47 8.70
N LEU A 504 -24.97 -5.60 7.85
CA LEU A 504 -25.52 -4.30 8.25
C LEU A 504 -27.05 -4.39 8.33
N SER A 505 -27.58 -4.16 9.53
CA SER A 505 -29.01 -4.01 9.81
C SER A 505 -29.35 -2.54 10.00
N TRP A 506 -30.50 -2.09 9.51
CA TRP A 506 -30.91 -0.68 9.64
C TRP A 506 -31.52 -0.33 11.00
N GLY A 507 -32.02 -1.32 11.74
CA GLY A 507 -32.74 -1.14 12.98
C GLY A 507 -34.18 -0.64 12.77
N ASP A 508 -34.38 0.38 11.92
CA ASP A 508 -35.67 0.85 11.43
C ASP A 508 -35.56 1.31 9.96
N MET A 509 -36.70 1.60 9.32
CA MET A 509 -36.73 2.02 7.90
C MET A 509 -36.09 3.41 7.68
N GLU A 510 -36.05 4.24 8.72
CA GLU A 510 -35.41 5.56 8.76
C GLU A 510 -33.87 5.49 8.99
N LYS A 511 -33.36 4.30 9.31
CA LYS A 511 -31.95 3.97 9.59
C LYS A 511 -31.38 4.73 10.80
N ASN A 512 -32.19 4.94 11.85
CA ASN A 512 -31.78 5.70 13.02
C ASN A 512 -30.85 4.92 13.95
N LEU A 513 -30.99 3.60 14.00
CA LEU A 513 -30.25 2.70 14.89
C LEU A 513 -29.59 1.55 14.12
N PRO A 514 -28.75 1.84 13.12
CA PRO A 514 -28.10 0.80 12.33
C PRO A 514 -27.11 0.02 13.21
N THR A 515 -27.02 -1.29 12.98
CA THR A 515 -26.11 -2.17 13.70
C THR A 515 -25.28 -3.00 12.74
N LEU A 516 -24.08 -3.34 13.18
CA LEU A 516 -23.15 -4.18 12.46
C LEU A 516 -22.94 -5.47 13.25
N GLN A 517 -23.22 -6.59 12.59
CA GLN A 517 -23.10 -7.94 13.14
C GLN A 517 -22.22 -8.79 12.24
N VAL A 518 -21.58 -9.80 12.81
CA VAL A 518 -20.70 -10.74 12.09
C VAL A 518 -21.13 -12.17 12.39
N ILE A 519 -21.11 -13.02 11.36
CA ILE A 519 -21.23 -14.47 11.49
C ILE A 519 -19.84 -15.05 11.19
N ASN A 520 -19.22 -15.66 12.20
CA ASN A 520 -17.89 -16.26 12.09
C ASN A 520 -17.97 -17.70 11.59
N GLN A 521 -16.86 -18.22 11.03
CA GLN A 521 -16.74 -19.59 10.53
C GLN A 521 -17.86 -19.93 9.54
N ALA A 522 -18.21 -18.97 8.66
CA ALA A 522 -19.39 -19.03 7.82
C ALA A 522 -19.39 -20.19 6.81
N SER A 523 -18.22 -20.74 6.48
CA SER A 523 -18.12 -21.92 5.61
C SER A 523 -18.25 -23.26 6.35
N GLY A 524 -18.36 -23.23 7.69
CA GLY A 524 -18.49 -24.39 8.56
C GLY A 524 -19.90 -25.00 8.52
N ARG A 525 -20.01 -26.29 8.88
CA ARG A 525 -21.30 -26.98 9.03
C ARG A 525 -21.88 -26.86 10.46
N ILE A 526 -21.52 -25.80 11.17
CA ILE A 526 -21.95 -25.55 12.55
C ILE A 526 -23.24 -24.72 12.58
N SER A 527 -23.89 -24.66 13.74
CA SER A 527 -25.00 -23.72 13.92
C SER A 527 -24.46 -22.29 13.97
N HIS A 528 -24.76 -21.53 12.93
CA HIS A 528 -24.40 -20.11 12.83
C HIS A 528 -25.24 -19.22 13.76
N HIS A 529 -24.61 -18.15 14.27
CA HIS A 529 -25.23 -17.09 15.05
C HIS A 529 -24.51 -15.77 14.78
N THR A 530 -25.18 -14.65 15.00
CA THR A 530 -24.60 -13.32 14.87
C THR A 530 -23.90 -12.87 16.15
N VAL A 531 -22.77 -12.19 15.99
CA VAL A 531 -22.05 -11.50 17.07
C VAL A 531 -22.00 -10.01 16.74
N HIS A 532 -22.34 -9.14 17.69
CA HIS A 532 -22.20 -7.69 17.50
C HIS A 532 -20.73 -7.29 17.48
N THR A 533 -20.36 -6.44 16.52
CA THR A 533 -19.03 -5.81 16.51
C THR A 533 -18.90 -4.88 17.71
N GLN A 534 -17.77 -4.93 18.42
CA GLN A 534 -17.54 -4.10 19.60
C GLN A 534 -16.65 -2.88 19.24
N PRO A 535 -17.13 -1.65 19.43
CA PRO A 535 -16.29 -0.62 20.01
C PRO A 535 -16.21 -0.86 21.51
N ILE A 536 -15.06 -0.56 22.12
CA ILE A 536 -14.90 -0.63 23.59
C ILE A 536 -16.00 0.22 24.25
N GLY A 537 -17.04 -0.44 24.79
CA GLY A 537 -18.06 0.16 25.67
C GLY A 537 -19.37 0.71 25.04
N ARG A 538 -19.49 0.90 23.71
CA ARG A 538 -20.74 1.35 23.02
C ARG A 538 -20.80 0.80 21.60
N ARG A 539 -21.99 0.56 21.02
CA ARG A 539 -22.17 0.16 19.60
C ARG A 539 -21.62 1.26 18.67
N PHE A 540 -21.29 0.94 17.41
CA PHE A 540 -20.99 1.97 16.41
C PHE A 540 -22.24 2.82 16.18
N ASP A 541 -22.20 4.09 16.56
CA ASP A 541 -23.33 4.99 16.38
C ASP A 541 -23.39 5.49 14.92
N ARG A 542 -24.60 5.56 14.33
CA ARG A 542 -24.88 6.21 13.04
C ARG A 542 -24.06 5.69 11.84
N VAL A 543 -23.87 4.37 11.77
CA VAL A 543 -23.28 3.68 10.62
C VAL A 543 -24.15 3.89 9.37
N ASP A 544 -23.57 4.44 8.30
CA ASP A 544 -24.25 4.54 7.00
C ASP A 544 -23.99 3.32 6.12
N ASP A 545 -22.73 2.94 6.04
CA ASP A 545 -22.26 1.76 5.32
C ASP A 545 -20.91 1.28 5.88
N PHE A 546 -20.43 0.14 5.39
CA PHE A 546 -19.10 -0.38 5.62
C PHE A 546 -18.46 -0.87 4.32
N TYR A 547 -17.13 -0.89 4.31
CA TYR A 547 -16.30 -1.31 3.19
C TYR A 547 -15.20 -2.25 3.68
N ILE A 548 -15.14 -3.43 3.07
CA ILE A 548 -14.07 -4.40 3.26
C ILE A 548 -13.43 -4.59 1.87
N PRO A 549 -12.10 -4.36 1.73
CA PRO A 549 -11.39 -4.63 0.49
C PRO A 549 -11.61 -6.05 -0.01
N ALA A 550 -11.72 -6.23 -1.33
CA ALA A 550 -11.78 -7.55 -1.93
C ALA A 550 -10.41 -8.25 -1.85
N SER A 551 -10.42 -9.57 -1.68
CA SER A 551 -9.24 -10.43 -1.86
C SER A 551 -9.02 -10.73 -3.34
N SER A 552 -7.78 -11.10 -3.68
CA SER A 552 -7.36 -11.55 -5.01
C SER A 552 -6.47 -12.79 -4.90
N LEU A 553 -5.92 -13.31 -6.00
CA LEU A 553 -4.99 -14.46 -5.92
C LEU A 553 -3.71 -14.12 -5.16
N ILE A 554 -3.22 -12.88 -5.28
CA ILE A 554 -2.01 -12.42 -4.59
C ILE A 554 -2.28 -11.73 -3.24
N ILE A 555 -3.55 -11.45 -2.91
CA ILE A 555 -3.97 -10.86 -1.64
C ILE A 555 -5.00 -11.77 -0.97
N ASN A 556 -4.50 -12.70 -0.17
CA ASN A 556 -5.34 -13.67 0.54
C ASN A 556 -5.75 -13.22 1.96
N HIS A 557 -5.20 -12.11 2.46
CA HIS A 557 -5.44 -11.61 3.81
C HIS A 557 -5.67 -10.10 3.83
N ILE A 558 -6.85 -9.67 4.29
CA ILE A 558 -7.22 -8.26 4.43
C ILE A 558 -7.39 -7.97 5.91
N ARG A 559 -6.50 -7.19 6.52
CA ARG A 559 -6.57 -6.97 7.97
C ARG A 559 -7.64 -5.96 8.40
N PHE A 560 -7.86 -4.93 7.60
CA PHE A 560 -8.67 -3.77 8.01
C PHE A 560 -9.85 -3.51 7.08
N GLY A 561 -10.97 -3.15 7.69
CA GLY A 561 -12.15 -2.59 7.03
C GLY A 561 -12.37 -1.13 7.43
N LEU A 562 -13.31 -0.48 6.76
CA LEU A 562 -13.74 0.89 7.05
C LEU A 562 -15.25 0.95 7.28
N ILE A 563 -15.67 1.69 8.29
CA ILE A 563 -17.07 2.03 8.54
C ILE A 563 -17.27 3.51 8.18
N LEU A 564 -18.29 3.78 7.36
CA LEU A 564 -18.67 5.10 6.90
C LEU A 564 -19.71 5.70 7.85
N HIS A 565 -19.42 6.88 8.38
CA HIS A 565 -20.33 7.58 9.28
C HIS A 565 -21.38 8.40 8.49
N ARG A 566 -22.65 8.35 8.91
CA ARG A 566 -23.78 8.95 8.17
C ARG A 566 -23.72 10.48 8.05
N ASN A 567 -23.23 11.15 9.10
CA ASN A 567 -23.36 12.61 9.24
C ASN A 567 -22.06 13.32 9.60
N GLU A 568 -20.95 12.60 9.73
CA GLU A 568 -19.68 13.20 10.16
C GLU A 568 -18.58 12.88 9.15
N PRO A 569 -17.65 13.81 8.93
CA PRO A 569 -16.53 13.61 8.02
C PRO A 569 -15.44 12.76 8.69
N VAL A 570 -15.76 11.48 8.91
CA VAL A 570 -14.89 10.50 9.56
C VAL A 570 -15.13 9.11 8.98
N LEU A 571 -14.04 8.35 8.85
CA LEU A 571 -14.08 6.90 8.63
C LEU A 571 -13.59 6.20 9.90
N HIS A 572 -14.29 5.16 10.36
CA HIS A 572 -13.79 4.33 11.45
C HIS A 572 -13.03 3.14 10.87
N LYS A 573 -11.75 3.01 11.20
CA LYS A 573 -10.94 1.84 10.86
C LYS A 573 -11.26 0.72 11.84
N ILE A 574 -11.51 -0.46 11.31
CA ILE A 574 -11.81 -1.67 12.09
C ILE A 574 -10.82 -2.77 11.75
N ASP A 575 -10.44 -3.55 12.75
CA ASP A 575 -9.65 -4.75 12.60
C ASP A 575 -10.61 -5.94 12.37
N LEU A 576 -10.47 -6.64 11.26
CA LEU A 576 -11.40 -7.69 10.83
C LEU A 576 -11.18 -9.00 11.57
N GLU A 577 -9.97 -9.26 12.05
CA GLU A 577 -9.66 -10.45 12.84
C GLU A 577 -10.31 -10.36 14.22
N THR A 578 -10.14 -9.22 14.88
CA THR A 578 -10.69 -8.97 16.23
C THR A 578 -12.10 -8.38 16.21
N THR A 579 -12.62 -8.00 15.03
CA THR A 579 -13.92 -7.32 14.82
C THR A 579 -14.09 -6.04 15.65
N SER A 580 -12.98 -5.36 15.94
CA SER A 580 -12.91 -4.26 16.90
C SER A 580 -12.49 -2.93 16.28
N TYR A 581 -12.88 -1.84 16.93
CA TYR A 581 -12.49 -0.49 16.54
C TYR A 581 -11.00 -0.25 16.72
N VAL A 582 -10.35 0.31 15.70
CA VAL A 582 -8.93 0.69 15.72
C VAL A 582 -8.78 2.19 15.98
N LYS A 583 -9.22 3.03 15.04
CA LYS A 583 -9.11 4.49 15.13
C LYS A 583 -10.04 5.22 14.17
N ASN A 584 -10.15 6.54 14.37
CA ASN A 584 -10.85 7.45 13.47
C ASN A 584 -9.88 8.05 12.46
N ILE A 585 -10.26 8.02 11.17
CA ILE A 585 -9.60 8.75 10.10
C ILE A 585 -10.43 10.00 9.81
N SER A 586 -9.88 11.17 10.15
CA SER A 586 -10.59 12.45 10.00
C SER A 586 -10.57 12.92 8.55
N LEU A 587 -11.75 13.28 8.03
CA LEU A 587 -11.95 13.94 6.72
C LEU A 587 -12.39 15.41 6.87
N ARG A 588 -12.31 15.96 8.10
CA ARG A 588 -12.83 17.28 8.47
C ARG A 588 -12.27 18.42 7.64
N GLU A 589 -10.97 18.38 7.34
CA GLU A 589 -10.29 19.41 6.55
C GLU A 589 -10.90 19.59 5.15
N TYR A 590 -11.52 18.53 4.62
CA TYR A 590 -12.15 18.50 3.30
C TYR A 590 -13.68 18.61 3.36
N ASN A 591 -14.28 18.73 4.55
CA ASN A 591 -15.74 18.68 4.76
C ASN A 591 -16.43 17.49 4.08
N CYS A 592 -15.73 16.36 3.98
CA CYS A 592 -16.18 15.20 3.24
C CYS A 592 -16.89 14.20 4.16
N ILE A 593 -18.22 14.13 4.08
CA ILE A 593 -18.97 13.02 4.68
C ILE A 593 -18.91 11.84 3.69
N PRO A 594 -18.31 10.70 4.06
CA PRO A 594 -18.05 9.62 3.11
C PRO A 594 -19.36 8.96 2.67
N LYS A 595 -19.50 8.72 1.36
CA LYS A 595 -20.65 8.06 0.74
C LYS A 595 -20.29 6.67 0.21
N SER A 596 -19.12 6.52 -0.38
CA SER A 596 -18.61 5.25 -0.87
C SER A 596 -17.09 5.26 -0.90
N VAL A 597 -16.48 4.10 -0.83
CA VAL A 597 -15.03 3.91 -0.83
C VAL A 597 -14.67 2.74 -1.74
N THR A 598 -13.53 2.84 -2.41
CA THR A 598 -12.85 1.68 -3.02
C THR A 598 -11.38 1.67 -2.66
N TYR A 599 -10.69 0.56 -2.88
CA TYR A 599 -9.30 0.35 -2.47
C TYR A 599 -8.49 -0.29 -3.59
N THR A 600 -7.25 0.16 -3.76
CA THR A 600 -6.20 -0.57 -4.50
C THR A 600 -5.08 -0.97 -3.57
N HIS A 601 -4.57 -2.17 -3.77
CA HIS A 601 -3.40 -2.68 -3.07
C HIS A 601 -2.09 -2.17 -3.67
N LEU A 602 -2.13 -1.64 -4.90
CA LEU A 602 -0.99 -1.06 -5.59
C LEU A 602 -0.71 0.32 -4.99
N GLY A 603 0.25 0.39 -4.06
CA GLY A 603 0.57 1.58 -3.29
C GLY A 603 -0.36 1.83 -2.10
N GLY A 604 -1.41 1.03 -1.97
CA GLY A 604 -2.27 1.02 -0.79
C GLY A 604 -3.12 2.28 -0.64
N TYR A 605 -3.98 2.56 -1.63
CA TYR A 605 -4.80 3.77 -1.64
C TYR A 605 -6.28 3.46 -1.48
N TYR A 606 -6.97 4.25 -0.66
CA TYR A 606 -8.43 4.33 -0.66
C TYR A 606 -8.90 5.55 -1.43
N PHE A 607 -9.91 5.39 -2.28
CA PHE A 607 -10.60 6.48 -2.96
C PHE A 607 -11.97 6.68 -2.33
N VAL A 608 -12.18 7.86 -1.75
CA VAL A 608 -13.38 8.18 -0.97
C VAL A 608 -14.23 9.18 -1.74
N ASN A 609 -15.46 8.78 -2.06
CA ASN A 609 -16.47 9.67 -2.61
C ASN A 609 -17.25 10.35 -1.49
N CYS A 610 -17.37 11.67 -1.59
CA CYS A 610 -18.03 12.50 -0.58
C CYS A 610 -19.49 12.74 -0.95
N ARG A 611 -20.35 12.93 0.05
CA ARG A 611 -21.70 13.44 -0.19
C ARG A 611 -21.63 14.87 -0.75
N PRO A 612 -22.61 15.27 -1.59
CA PRO A 612 -22.73 16.66 -2.01
C PRO A 612 -22.81 17.59 -0.80
N ASP A 613 -22.27 18.79 -0.95
CA ASP A 613 -22.31 19.79 0.10
C ASP A 613 -23.74 20.36 0.31
N SER A 614 -23.90 21.31 1.22
CA SER A 614 -25.19 21.95 1.49
C SER A 614 -25.80 22.70 0.29
N THR A 615 -24.99 23.04 -0.72
CA THR A 615 -25.45 23.66 -1.97
C THR A 615 -25.87 22.63 -3.02
N GLY A 616 -25.60 21.34 -2.77
CA GLY A 616 -25.79 20.24 -3.70
C GLY A 616 -24.63 20.06 -4.68
N ALA A 617 -23.52 20.79 -4.51
CA ALA A 617 -22.35 20.66 -5.36
C ALA A 617 -21.60 19.35 -5.03
N THR A 618 -21.24 18.60 -6.08
CA THR A 618 -20.41 17.39 -5.96
C THR A 618 -18.97 17.79 -5.66
N GLN A 619 -18.37 17.13 -4.67
CA GLN A 619 -16.98 17.34 -4.31
C GLN A 619 -16.09 16.31 -5.01
N PRO A 620 -14.84 16.66 -5.36
CA PRO A 620 -13.87 15.69 -5.83
C PRO A 620 -13.63 14.59 -4.80
N GLN A 621 -13.34 13.38 -5.28
CA GLN A 621 -12.95 12.27 -4.43
C GLN A 621 -11.67 12.60 -3.65
N LEU A 622 -11.50 11.99 -2.49
CA LEU A 622 -10.27 12.05 -1.71
C LEU A 622 -9.45 10.78 -1.91
N ILE A 623 -8.13 10.91 -1.90
CA ILE A 623 -7.19 9.80 -1.86
C ILE A 623 -6.61 9.70 -0.46
N LEU A 624 -6.72 8.53 0.15
CA LEU A 624 -6.17 8.23 1.47
C LEU A 624 -5.08 7.18 1.35
N ASP A 625 -3.97 7.39 2.06
CA ASP A 625 -2.90 6.39 2.20
C ASP A 625 -3.29 5.39 3.29
N SER A 626 -3.32 4.10 2.95
CA SER A 626 -3.64 3.02 3.91
C SER A 626 -2.53 2.75 4.92
N VAL A 627 -1.29 3.15 4.62
CA VAL A 627 -0.13 2.97 5.51
C VAL A 627 -0.15 4.00 6.64
N THR A 628 -0.29 5.28 6.30
CA THR A 628 -0.30 6.38 7.28
C THR A 628 -1.69 6.71 7.81
N ASP A 629 -2.75 6.18 7.19
CA ASP A 629 -4.16 6.51 7.44
C ASP A 629 -4.44 8.02 7.36
N SER A 630 -3.83 8.69 6.37
CA SER A 630 -4.00 10.12 6.14
C SER A 630 -4.49 10.43 4.74
N VAL A 631 -5.25 11.51 4.60
CA VAL A 631 -5.65 12.04 3.29
C VAL A 631 -4.42 12.62 2.60
N ILE A 632 -4.10 12.12 1.41
CA ILE A 632 -3.01 12.60 0.55
C ILE A 632 -3.44 13.89 -0.16
N GLY A 633 -4.71 13.95 -0.56
CA GLY A 633 -5.32 15.08 -1.26
C GLY A 633 -6.57 14.67 -2.02
N GLN A 634 -7.04 15.57 -2.89
CA GLN A 634 -8.13 15.29 -3.82
C GLN A 634 -7.63 14.47 -5.01
N ASN A 635 -8.46 13.56 -5.53
CA ASN A 635 -8.25 12.88 -6.81
C ASN A 635 -8.60 13.82 -7.97
N ARG A 636 -7.84 14.92 -8.09
CA ARG A 636 -8.03 15.96 -9.12
C ARG A 636 -9.47 16.49 -9.10
N ASP A 637 -10.15 16.51 -10.24
CA ASP A 637 -11.55 16.90 -10.43
C ASP A 637 -12.51 15.69 -10.51
N VAL A 638 -12.04 14.48 -10.18
CA VAL A 638 -12.83 13.25 -10.31
C VAL A 638 -13.93 13.21 -9.25
N THR A 639 -15.18 13.24 -9.72
CA THR A 639 -16.42 13.18 -8.93
C THR A 639 -17.17 11.88 -9.21
N GLY A 640 -17.95 11.39 -8.24
CA GLY A 640 -18.82 10.23 -8.43
C GLY A 640 -18.37 8.97 -7.68
N THR A 641 -19.06 7.86 -7.89
CA THR A 641 -18.84 6.60 -7.15
C THR A 641 -17.68 5.81 -7.76
N PRO A 642 -16.61 5.50 -6.99
CA PRO A 642 -15.47 4.75 -7.48
C PRO A 642 -15.68 3.24 -7.37
N TYR A 643 -15.14 2.50 -8.35
CA TYR A 643 -15.10 1.05 -8.44
C TYR A 643 -13.67 0.63 -8.83
N MET A 644 -13.13 -0.39 -8.17
CA MET A 644 -11.80 -0.91 -8.48
C MET A 644 -11.91 -2.26 -9.19
N SER A 645 -11.12 -2.48 -10.23
CA SER A 645 -10.98 -3.81 -10.83
C SER A 645 -10.40 -4.81 -9.82
N PRO A 646 -10.72 -6.12 -9.94
CA PRO A 646 -10.23 -7.13 -8.99
C PRO A 646 -8.69 -7.18 -8.85
N ASP A 647 -7.96 -6.84 -9.91
CA ASP A 647 -6.50 -6.77 -9.95
C ASP A 647 -5.92 -5.41 -9.49
N GLY A 648 -6.75 -4.46 -9.07
CA GLY A 648 -6.32 -3.16 -8.56
C GLY A 648 -5.80 -2.15 -9.58
N HIS A 649 -5.78 -2.49 -10.88
CA HIS A 649 -5.18 -1.66 -11.94
C HIS A 649 -6.11 -0.60 -12.53
N TYR A 650 -7.43 -0.78 -12.46
CA TYR A 650 -8.39 0.13 -13.08
C TYR A 650 -9.33 0.71 -12.03
N LEU A 651 -9.19 2.03 -11.79
CA LEU A 651 -10.15 2.81 -11.05
C LEU A 651 -11.18 3.38 -12.02
N VAL A 652 -12.42 2.92 -11.88
CA VAL A 652 -13.57 3.34 -12.68
C VAL A 652 -14.50 4.17 -11.80
N THR A 653 -14.68 5.44 -12.13
CA THR A 653 -15.58 6.34 -11.39
C THR A 653 -16.80 6.69 -12.24
N VAL A 654 -17.99 6.58 -11.66
CA VAL A 654 -19.26 6.92 -12.32
C VAL A 654 -19.89 8.15 -11.66
N ASP A 655 -20.03 9.22 -12.45
CA ASP A 655 -20.81 10.41 -12.13
C ASP A 655 -22.13 10.39 -12.92
N ASP A 656 -23.17 9.86 -12.27
CA ASP A 656 -24.51 9.75 -12.85
C ASP A 656 -25.17 11.12 -13.10
N GLY A 657 -24.82 12.14 -12.31
CA GLY A 657 -25.35 13.49 -12.48
C GLY A 657 -24.77 14.20 -13.70
N GLY A 658 -23.48 13.96 -13.97
CA GLY A 658 -22.76 14.49 -15.12
C GLY A 658 -22.86 13.65 -16.40
N GLY A 659 -23.38 12.41 -16.33
CA GLY A 659 -23.36 11.48 -17.47
C GLY A 659 -21.95 11.07 -17.86
N LEU A 660 -21.06 10.95 -16.88
CA LEU A 660 -19.63 10.80 -17.08
C LEU A 660 -19.09 9.56 -16.37
N MET A 661 -18.32 8.76 -17.09
CA MET A 661 -17.55 7.65 -16.55
C MET A 661 -16.07 7.94 -16.77
N ARG A 662 -15.29 8.02 -15.69
CA ARG A 662 -13.86 8.31 -15.72
C ARG A 662 -13.04 7.06 -15.40
N ILE A 663 -11.99 6.81 -16.16
CA ILE A 663 -11.13 5.64 -15.98
C ILE A 663 -9.71 6.12 -15.72
N GLN A 664 -9.13 5.68 -14.60
CA GLN A 664 -7.73 5.89 -14.24
C GLN A 664 -7.02 4.55 -14.15
N ILE A 665 -5.81 4.49 -14.71
CA ILE A 665 -4.94 3.32 -14.62
C ILE A 665 -3.98 3.52 -13.45
N ILE A 666 -3.83 2.50 -12.62
CA ILE A 666 -2.86 2.44 -11.54
C ILE A 666 -1.75 1.50 -11.99
N SER A 667 -0.53 2.01 -12.09
CA SER A 667 0.58 1.21 -12.58
C SER A 667 0.98 0.11 -11.58
N GLU A 668 1.74 -0.87 -12.04
CA GLU A 668 2.44 -1.84 -11.17
C GLU A 668 3.45 -1.18 -10.21
N ARG A 669 3.64 0.14 -10.27
CA ARG A 669 4.44 0.93 -9.34
C ARG A 669 3.58 1.77 -8.37
N GLY A 670 2.26 1.63 -8.42
CA GLY A 670 1.31 2.37 -7.59
C GLY A 670 1.10 3.82 -8.04
N GLU A 671 1.54 4.18 -9.25
CA GLU A 671 1.32 5.52 -9.79
C GLU A 671 -0.09 5.62 -10.37
N ILE A 672 -0.86 6.60 -9.89
CA ILE A 672 -2.21 6.88 -10.36
C ILE A 672 -2.12 7.79 -11.59
N GLN A 673 -2.50 7.26 -12.76
CA GLN A 673 -2.45 8.00 -14.02
C GLN A 673 -3.62 9.00 -14.15
N GLU A 674 -3.49 9.88 -15.15
CA GLU A 674 -4.55 10.80 -15.58
C GLU A 674 -5.84 10.06 -15.92
N PRO A 675 -7.01 10.56 -15.50
CA PRO A 675 -8.28 10.02 -15.96
C PRO A 675 -8.48 10.31 -17.45
N PHE A 676 -9.19 9.39 -18.11
CA PHE A 676 -9.84 9.69 -19.39
C PHE A 676 -11.34 9.48 -19.28
N ASP A 677 -12.08 10.23 -20.10
CA ASP A 677 -13.50 10.44 -19.94
C ASP A 677 -14.32 9.68 -20.98
N ILE A 678 -15.35 8.99 -20.51
CA ILE A 678 -16.39 8.36 -21.33
C ILE A 678 -17.70 9.05 -21.04
N HIS A 679 -18.20 9.77 -22.04
CA HIS A 679 -19.49 10.42 -21.99
C HIS A 679 -20.58 9.40 -22.32
N THR A 680 -21.58 9.29 -21.44
CA THR A 680 -22.71 8.38 -21.62
C THR A 680 -23.99 9.05 -21.17
N ASN A 681 -25.03 8.91 -21.99
CA ASN A 681 -26.37 9.35 -21.61
C ASN A 681 -27.07 8.32 -20.70
N LEU A 682 -26.42 7.19 -20.40
CA LEU A 682 -27.00 6.11 -19.61
C LEU A 682 -26.85 6.41 -18.12
N HIS A 683 -27.96 6.36 -17.37
CA HIS A 683 -27.90 6.50 -15.92
C HIS A 683 -27.51 5.16 -15.29
N LEU A 684 -26.24 5.02 -14.93
CA LEU A 684 -25.67 3.76 -14.46
C LEU A 684 -26.09 3.48 -13.01
N SER A 685 -26.69 2.31 -12.80
CA SER A 685 -27.11 1.81 -11.48
C SER A 685 -26.01 0.99 -10.81
N ASP A 686 -25.36 0.11 -11.56
CA ASP A 686 -24.33 -0.81 -11.06
C ASP A 686 -23.33 -1.15 -12.16
N LEU A 687 -22.15 -1.62 -11.75
CA LEU A 687 -21.07 -2.04 -12.65
C LEU A 687 -20.59 -3.45 -12.30
N ALA A 688 -20.20 -4.21 -13.31
CA ALA A 688 -19.50 -5.47 -13.14
C ALA A 688 -18.23 -5.50 -14.00
N PHE A 689 -17.11 -5.87 -13.39
CA PHE A 689 -15.87 -6.13 -14.09
C PHE A 689 -15.91 -7.53 -14.72
N GLN A 690 -15.46 -7.61 -15.97
CA GLN A 690 -15.32 -8.84 -16.72
C GLN A 690 -13.92 -8.90 -17.29
N ARG A 691 -13.19 -9.99 -17.06
CA ARG A 691 -11.86 -10.16 -17.67
C ARG A 691 -11.97 -10.14 -19.19
N SER A 692 -11.01 -9.51 -19.85
CA SER A 692 -10.90 -9.54 -21.30
C SER A 692 -10.61 -10.97 -21.79
N PHE A 693 -11.39 -11.41 -22.78
CA PHE A 693 -11.17 -12.67 -23.50
C PHE A 693 -10.24 -12.51 -24.69
N THR A 694 -9.70 -11.32 -24.94
CA THR A 694 -8.85 -11.05 -26.12
C THR A 694 -7.50 -10.48 -25.74
N GLU A 695 -7.43 -9.69 -24.67
CA GLU A 695 -6.21 -9.05 -24.19
C GLU A 695 -5.78 -9.64 -22.83
N VAL A 696 -4.47 -9.81 -22.63
CA VAL A 696 -3.91 -10.34 -21.37
C VAL A 696 -3.98 -9.25 -20.31
N HIS A 697 -4.21 -9.62 -19.05
CA HIS A 697 -4.13 -8.72 -17.89
C HIS A 697 -5.00 -7.46 -18.02
N GLN A 698 -6.20 -7.65 -18.58
CA GLN A 698 -7.14 -6.57 -18.82
C GLN A 698 -8.54 -6.92 -18.37
N TYR A 699 -9.25 -5.88 -17.96
CA TYR A 699 -10.66 -5.92 -17.63
C TYR A 699 -11.46 -5.03 -18.57
N ASN A 700 -12.68 -5.47 -18.80
CA ASN A 700 -13.77 -4.71 -19.38
C ASN A 700 -14.79 -4.44 -18.28
N VAL A 701 -15.66 -3.46 -18.50
CA VAL A 701 -16.77 -3.16 -17.60
C VAL A 701 -18.08 -3.27 -18.34
N PHE A 702 -19.06 -3.88 -17.68
CA PHE A 702 -20.45 -3.79 -18.05
C PHE A 702 -21.18 -2.93 -17.02
N GLY A 703 -22.07 -2.05 -17.48
CA GLY A 703 -22.86 -1.18 -16.63
C GLY A 703 -24.35 -1.31 -16.90
N SER A 704 -25.14 -1.55 -15.86
CA SER A 704 -26.61 -1.62 -15.94
C SER A 704 -27.21 -0.22 -15.80
N SER A 705 -28.28 0.06 -16.54
CA SER A 705 -29.01 1.32 -16.34
C SER A 705 -30.12 1.22 -15.32
N GLY A 706 -30.18 2.19 -14.40
CA GLY A 706 -31.27 2.28 -13.42
C GLY A 706 -32.54 2.94 -13.94
N ARG A 707 -32.50 3.57 -15.12
CA ARG A 707 -33.62 4.35 -15.68
C ARG A 707 -33.96 3.97 -17.12
N GLN A 708 -32.99 3.46 -17.87
CA GLN A 708 -33.13 3.08 -19.26
C GLN A 708 -33.10 1.56 -19.45
N THR A 709 -33.43 1.13 -20.66
CA THR A 709 -33.57 -0.28 -21.05
C THR A 709 -32.30 -0.90 -21.63
N ASP A 710 -31.19 -0.15 -21.62
CA ASP A 710 -29.92 -0.56 -22.21
C ASP A 710 -28.87 -0.81 -21.11
N ALA A 711 -27.83 -1.57 -21.45
CA ALA A 711 -26.59 -1.67 -20.69
C ALA A 711 -25.41 -1.14 -21.50
N LEU A 712 -24.40 -0.69 -20.78
CA LEU A 712 -23.14 -0.19 -21.31
C LEU A 712 -22.10 -1.31 -21.26
N PHE A 713 -21.29 -1.45 -22.30
CA PHE A 713 -20.03 -2.21 -22.30
C PHE A 713 -18.90 -1.25 -22.61
N VAL A 714 -17.81 -1.34 -21.85
CA VAL A 714 -16.61 -0.51 -22.00
C VAL A 714 -15.36 -1.38 -21.96
N GLU A 715 -14.53 -1.24 -22.98
CA GLU A 715 -13.16 -1.78 -23.00
C GLU A 715 -12.24 -0.80 -22.27
N LEU A 716 -11.74 -1.14 -21.07
CA LEU A 716 -11.08 -0.18 -20.18
C LEU A 716 -9.75 0.33 -20.71
N ARG A 717 -9.07 -0.42 -21.58
CA ARG A 717 -7.79 0.02 -22.15
C ARG A 717 -7.96 1.04 -23.28
N THR A 718 -8.97 0.87 -24.12
CA THR A 718 -9.18 1.70 -25.32
C THR A 718 -10.23 2.77 -25.10
N GLY A 719 -11.06 2.64 -24.07
CA GLY A 719 -12.26 3.45 -23.86
C GLY A 719 -13.39 3.15 -24.86
N LYS A 720 -13.28 2.08 -25.65
CA LYS A 720 -14.29 1.75 -26.66
C LYS A 720 -15.59 1.32 -25.99
N VAL A 721 -16.68 1.95 -26.41
CA VAL A 721 -18.01 1.74 -25.85
C VAL A 721 -18.92 0.97 -26.81
N LYS A 722 -19.74 0.08 -26.27
CA LYS A 722 -20.84 -0.59 -26.98
C LYS A 722 -22.10 -0.60 -26.11
N MET A 723 -23.25 -0.32 -26.73
CA MET A 723 -24.56 -0.44 -26.07
C MET A 723 -25.15 -1.83 -26.30
N ILE A 724 -25.70 -2.43 -25.24
CA ILE A 724 -26.47 -3.67 -25.29
C ILE A 724 -27.93 -3.30 -25.05
N LYS A 725 -28.76 -3.51 -26.07
CA LYS A 725 -30.14 -3.04 -26.09
C LYS A 725 -31.13 -4.09 -25.59
N SER A 726 -32.36 -3.65 -25.33
CA SER A 726 -33.53 -4.49 -25.10
C SER A 726 -33.54 -5.26 -23.78
N LEU A 727 -33.03 -4.67 -22.71
CA LEU A 727 -33.02 -5.26 -21.37
C LEU A 727 -34.22 -4.86 -20.49
N LYS A 728 -35.28 -4.31 -21.08
CA LYS A 728 -36.50 -3.82 -20.39
C LYS A 728 -36.23 -2.81 -19.25
N GLU A 729 -37.31 -2.28 -18.68
CA GLU A 729 -37.25 -1.28 -17.62
C GLU A 729 -36.68 -1.87 -16.32
N ALA A 730 -35.80 -1.12 -15.65
CA ALA A 730 -35.33 -1.45 -14.32
C ALA A 730 -36.48 -1.39 -13.29
N THR A 731 -36.31 -2.10 -12.17
CA THR A 731 -37.18 -1.93 -11.01
C THR A 731 -37.09 -0.49 -10.52
N LYS A 732 -38.22 0.16 -10.23
CA LYS A 732 -38.21 1.55 -9.77
C LYS A 732 -37.59 1.65 -8.37
N SER A 733 -36.81 2.69 -8.08
CA SER A 733 -36.09 2.81 -6.81
C SER A 733 -36.99 2.77 -5.57
N PHE A 734 -38.23 3.26 -5.65
CA PHE A 734 -39.19 3.18 -4.53
C PHE A 734 -39.78 1.77 -4.33
N GLU A 735 -39.77 0.92 -5.37
CA GLU A 735 -40.16 -0.50 -5.25
C GLU A 735 -39.01 -1.37 -4.71
N TRP A 736 -37.81 -0.79 -4.58
CA TRP A 736 -36.60 -1.45 -4.09
C TRP A 736 -35.88 -0.58 -3.05
N PRO A 737 -36.42 -0.44 -1.83
CA PRO A 737 -35.84 0.48 -0.84
C PRO A 737 -34.47 0.02 -0.33
N TRP A 738 -34.17 -1.28 -0.44
CA TRP A 738 -33.04 -1.98 0.19
C TRP A 738 -31.65 -1.55 -0.31
N SER A 739 -31.56 -0.97 -1.51
CA SER A 739 -30.29 -0.50 -2.08
C SER A 739 -30.50 0.72 -2.95
N SER A 740 -29.48 1.58 -3.04
CA SER A 740 -29.42 2.63 -4.06
C SER A 740 -29.33 2.05 -5.48
N ARG A 741 -28.89 0.79 -5.62
CA ARG A 741 -28.80 0.07 -6.88
C ARG A 741 -30.10 -0.67 -7.14
N ASN A 742 -30.91 -0.11 -8.03
CA ASN A 742 -32.20 -0.67 -8.42
C ASN A 742 -32.11 -1.68 -9.58
N ARG A 743 -30.93 -1.81 -10.19
CA ARG A 743 -30.64 -2.80 -11.24
C ARG A 743 -29.20 -3.30 -11.09
N VAL A 744 -29.02 -4.39 -10.36
CA VAL A 744 -27.69 -4.98 -10.12
C VAL A 744 -27.11 -5.62 -11.37
N MET A 745 -25.79 -5.80 -11.38
CA MET A 745 -25.11 -6.61 -12.39
C MET A 745 -24.15 -7.59 -11.72
N ALA A 746 -24.42 -8.89 -11.89
CA ALA A 746 -23.62 -9.95 -11.27
C ALA A 746 -22.80 -10.69 -12.35
N GLY A 747 -21.48 -10.72 -12.20
CA GLY A 747 -20.58 -11.51 -13.04
C GLY A 747 -20.43 -12.95 -12.54
N SER A 748 -19.94 -13.85 -13.40
CA SER A 748 -19.75 -15.28 -13.10
C SER A 748 -18.37 -15.65 -12.52
N GLY A 749 -17.81 -14.77 -11.69
CA GLY A 749 -16.51 -14.99 -11.04
C GLY A 749 -15.31 -14.91 -12.01
N LEU A 750 -14.16 -15.39 -11.54
CA LEU A 750 -12.87 -15.23 -12.22
C LEU A 750 -12.84 -15.88 -13.62
N PHE A 751 -13.33 -17.11 -13.72
CA PHE A 751 -13.45 -17.85 -14.99
C PHE A 751 -14.86 -17.70 -15.59
N GLY A 752 -15.61 -16.71 -15.16
CA GLY A 752 -16.94 -16.45 -15.65
C GLY A 752 -16.96 -15.93 -17.09
N GLN A 753 -17.89 -16.44 -17.90
CA GLN A 753 -18.20 -15.86 -19.22
C GLN A 753 -19.45 -14.98 -19.18
N TYR A 754 -20.39 -15.28 -18.28
CA TYR A 754 -21.71 -14.70 -18.30
C TYR A 754 -21.90 -13.65 -17.21
N LEU A 755 -22.74 -12.66 -17.50
CA LEU A 755 -23.22 -11.72 -16.49
C LEU A 755 -24.73 -11.79 -16.45
N MET A 756 -25.33 -11.56 -15.29
CA MET A 756 -26.77 -11.46 -15.14
C MET A 756 -27.15 -10.06 -14.66
N THR A 757 -28.18 -9.48 -15.28
CA THR A 757 -28.81 -8.25 -14.79
C THR A 757 -30.33 -8.39 -14.83
N PRO A 758 -31.05 -8.04 -13.75
CA PRO A 758 -32.49 -8.09 -13.73
C PRO A 758 -33.10 -6.88 -14.43
N SER A 759 -34.40 -6.97 -14.65
CA SER A 759 -35.33 -5.89 -14.96
C SER A 759 -36.50 -6.02 -13.98
N ARG A 760 -37.50 -5.16 -14.12
CA ARG A 760 -38.71 -5.23 -13.29
C ARG A 760 -39.44 -6.58 -13.43
N GLU A 761 -39.42 -7.19 -14.61
CA GLU A 761 -40.26 -8.36 -14.95
C GLU A 761 -39.49 -9.59 -15.47
N SER A 762 -38.20 -9.46 -15.73
CA SER A 762 -37.39 -10.49 -16.42
C SER A 762 -35.92 -10.40 -16.01
N LEU A 763 -35.17 -11.47 -16.24
CA LEU A 763 -33.71 -11.50 -16.07
C LEU A 763 -33.03 -11.58 -17.43
N PHE A 764 -31.87 -10.96 -17.56
CA PHE A 764 -31.08 -11.00 -18.78
C PHE A 764 -29.70 -11.57 -18.49
N ILE A 765 -29.29 -12.55 -19.30
CA ILE A 765 -27.93 -13.09 -19.29
C ILE A 765 -27.17 -12.47 -20.45
N LEU A 766 -26.04 -11.86 -20.16
CA LEU A 766 -25.11 -11.30 -21.13
C LEU A 766 -23.94 -12.26 -21.31
N ASP A 767 -23.50 -12.42 -22.56
CA ASP A 767 -22.28 -13.14 -22.90
C ASP A 767 -21.12 -12.14 -22.94
N GLY A 768 -20.20 -12.25 -21.98
CA GLY A 768 -19.01 -11.41 -21.84
C GLY A 768 -17.88 -11.73 -22.82
N ARG A 769 -17.91 -12.89 -23.49
CA ARG A 769 -16.98 -13.21 -24.59
C ARG A 769 -17.44 -12.57 -25.89
N LEU A 770 -18.76 -12.56 -26.13
CA LEU A 770 -19.36 -11.97 -27.34
C LEU A 770 -19.82 -10.52 -27.15
N ASN A 771 -19.77 -10.01 -25.92
CA ASN A 771 -20.22 -8.68 -25.50
C ASN A 771 -21.64 -8.37 -25.99
N LYS A 772 -22.58 -9.31 -25.82
CA LYS A 772 -23.96 -9.20 -26.31
C LYS A 772 -24.96 -9.88 -25.37
N LEU A 773 -26.25 -9.61 -25.56
CA LEU A 773 -27.33 -10.33 -24.90
C LEU A 773 -27.30 -11.81 -25.35
N ASN A 774 -27.26 -12.73 -24.39
CA ASN A 774 -27.37 -14.18 -24.62
C ASN A 774 -28.85 -14.59 -24.65
N CYS A 775 -29.61 -14.24 -23.61
CA CYS A 775 -31.01 -14.63 -23.48
C CYS A 775 -31.75 -13.83 -22.40
N GLU A 776 -33.08 -13.94 -22.43
CA GLU A 776 -34.02 -13.40 -21.46
C GLU A 776 -34.73 -14.56 -20.75
N ILE A 777 -34.90 -14.45 -19.43
CA ILE A 777 -35.70 -15.35 -18.60
C ILE A 777 -36.90 -14.57 -18.06
N THR A 778 -38.09 -14.93 -18.53
CA THR A 778 -39.35 -14.26 -18.18
C THR A 778 -39.88 -14.70 -16.81
N ASP A 779 -40.90 -14.01 -16.32
CA ASP A 779 -41.65 -14.38 -15.11
C ASP A 779 -40.77 -14.45 -13.85
N VAL A 780 -39.86 -13.48 -13.72
CA VAL A 780 -39.08 -13.23 -12.50
C VAL A 780 -39.24 -11.77 -12.14
N LEU A 781 -40.28 -11.50 -11.36
CA LEU A 781 -40.61 -10.16 -10.91
C LEU A 781 -39.65 -9.73 -9.78
N LYS A 782 -39.05 -8.54 -9.92
CA LYS A 782 -38.19 -7.91 -8.89
C LYS A 782 -37.04 -8.80 -8.37
N GLY A 783 -36.41 -9.59 -9.24
CA GLY A 783 -35.25 -10.44 -8.92
C GLY A 783 -33.94 -9.67 -8.71
N ASN A 784 -33.95 -8.61 -7.90
CA ASN A 784 -32.84 -7.66 -7.73
C ASN A 784 -31.70 -8.18 -6.82
N VAL A 785 -31.80 -9.41 -6.31
CA VAL A 785 -30.75 -10.06 -5.51
C VAL A 785 -30.27 -11.28 -6.28
N VAL A 786 -29.06 -11.17 -6.83
CA VAL A 786 -28.45 -12.18 -7.71
C VAL A 786 -27.08 -12.56 -7.15
N VAL A 787 -26.82 -13.85 -7.06
CA VAL A 787 -25.55 -14.41 -6.60
C VAL A 787 -25.04 -15.43 -7.61
N TRP A 788 -23.74 -15.38 -7.91
CA TRP A 788 -23.07 -16.41 -8.67
C TRP A 788 -22.48 -17.48 -7.74
N VAL A 789 -22.68 -18.75 -8.11
CA VAL A 789 -22.07 -19.92 -7.48
C VAL A 789 -21.28 -20.68 -8.53
N GLY A 790 -20.00 -20.93 -8.27
CA GLY A 790 -19.03 -21.45 -9.21
C GLY A 790 -17.69 -20.75 -8.99
N GLU A 791 -16.60 -21.51 -9.05
CA GLU A 791 -15.29 -21.13 -8.52
C GLU A 791 -14.94 -19.66 -8.80
N SER A 792 -14.95 -18.90 -7.72
CA SER A 792 -14.85 -17.43 -7.67
C SER A 792 -13.54 -16.95 -7.09
#